data_AF-A0A8C5A9H8-F1
#
_entry.id   AF-A0A8C5A9H8-F1
#
_cell.length_a   1.000
_cell.length_b   1.000
_cell.length_c   1.000
_cell.angle_alpha   90.00
_cell.angle_beta   90.00
_cell.angle_gamma   90.00
#
_symmetry.space_group_name_H-M   'P 1'
#
loop_
_entity.id
_entity.type
_entity.pdbx_description
1 polymer ?
#
loop_
_entity_poly.entity_id
_entity_poly.type
_entity_poly.pdbx_seq_one_letter_code
_entity_poly.pdbx_strand_id
1 'polypeptide(L)'
;MAAPNRQDTKKFFENLSGAGKSIGVLTSGGDAQGMNGAVRAVVRMGIYVGAKVYFIHEGGTVIGSARCKEFRTLEGRVRAALNLVQHGITNLCVIGGDGSLTGANLFREEWSSLLETLRTTGQIDDEAVQRNSVLHIVGMVGSIDNDFCGTDMTIGTDSALHRIIEVVDAIGTTAQSHQRTFVLEVMGRHCGYLALVSALACGADWVFFPEMPPEDDWEEELCYKLSGNRADKKRLNIIIVAEGAIDRSNKPISADYIKDLVVRRLGFDTRVTILGHVQRGGNPSAFDRILASRMGVEAVLALLEASATTPACVVSLVGNQSVRLPLMECVQMTQEVQKAMDEKKFDEAVRLRGRSFENNLHTYRLLCSRKSDKDLPSSGFNVAVLNVGAPAAGMNAAVRSAVRVGIAEGHKMFAVNDGFEGFAKGQIKEIKWGDVGGWTGQGGSLLGTKRTLPAKHAEKIAEQIRIHNINAMLVIGGFEAYLGLLELSRAREQFSEFCVPMVMVPATVNNVPGTDLTIGADTSLNAIVETCDRIKQSASGTKRRVFIIETMGGYCGYLANVGGLAAGADAVYIYEEPFDIRELQVRGHPNENSNENFTTDFIYQLYSEEGKGVFDCRKNVLGHMQQGGAPSPFDRNFGTKVAAKAMQWITTTLKETYKEGRVFANTDDSACLLGMRRRAMVFRPVAELREETDFVHRIPKEQWWLKLRPLMKILAKYRTSFDVSDSAQLEHVTHVRPKEAAI
;
A
#
# COMPACT_ATOMS: atom_id res chain seq x y z
N MET A 1 48.67 15.67 4.00
CA MET A 1 47.64 16.72 3.91
C MET A 1 46.37 16.16 4.51
N ALA A 2 45.93 16.71 5.63
CA ALA A 2 44.71 16.28 6.31
C ALA A 2 43.49 16.69 5.47
N ALA A 3 42.56 15.76 5.27
CA ALA A 3 41.29 16.03 4.63
C ALA A 3 40.44 16.99 5.49
N PRO A 4 39.68 17.91 4.89
CA PRO A 4 38.94 18.91 5.64
C PRO A 4 37.73 18.27 6.34
N ASN A 5 37.58 18.59 7.63
CA ASN A 5 36.39 18.30 8.43
C ASN A 5 35.14 18.88 7.75
N ARG A 6 34.28 18.03 7.20
CA ARG A 6 32.87 18.36 6.99
C ARG A 6 32.22 18.44 8.37
N GLN A 7 31.87 19.64 8.81
CA GLN A 7 30.94 19.83 9.91
C GLN A 7 29.57 19.27 9.47
N ASP A 8 29.27 18.04 9.91
CA ASP A 8 27.95 17.43 9.78
C ASP A 8 26.99 18.21 10.71
N THR A 9 26.16 19.08 10.14
CA THR A 9 25.01 19.71 10.82
C THR A 9 23.84 18.73 10.93
N LYS A 10 24.08 17.54 11.51
CA LYS A 10 23.03 16.58 11.86
C LYS A 10 22.67 16.77 13.33
N LYS A 11 21.41 17.14 13.61
CA LYS A 11 20.88 17.16 14.98
C LYS A 11 20.79 15.73 15.49
N PHE A 12 21.85 15.25 16.11
CA PHE A 12 21.88 13.96 16.80
C PHE A 12 21.18 14.03 18.16
N PHE A 13 20.91 12.85 18.72
CA PHE A 13 20.13 12.49 19.93
C PHE A 13 20.25 13.34 21.22
N GLU A 14 21.04 14.41 21.26
CA GLU A 14 21.31 15.18 22.49
C GLU A 14 20.06 15.84 23.11
N ASN A 15 18.95 15.97 22.38
CA ASN A 15 17.78 16.74 22.84
C ASN A 15 16.48 15.95 23.10
N LEU A 16 16.40 14.63 22.84
CA LEU A 16 15.16 13.84 23.01
C LEU A 16 15.37 12.61 23.90
N SER A 17 15.58 12.86 25.20
CA SER A 17 15.60 11.81 26.23
C SER A 17 14.20 11.56 26.79
N GLY A 18 13.79 10.30 26.83
CA GLY A 18 12.59 9.85 27.54
C GLY A 18 12.83 9.56 29.02
N ALA A 19 14.05 9.74 29.52
CA ALA A 19 14.38 9.49 30.93
C ALA A 19 13.48 10.31 31.86
N GLY A 20 12.85 9.63 32.82
CA GLY A 20 11.90 10.25 33.76
C GLY A 20 10.47 10.43 33.22
N LYS A 21 10.20 10.11 31.94
CA LYS A 21 8.85 10.09 31.37
C LYS A 21 8.25 8.68 31.41
N SER A 22 6.93 8.61 31.59
CA SER A 22 6.16 7.38 31.47
C SER A 22 5.15 7.48 30.33
N ILE A 23 5.05 6.43 29.52
CA ILE A 23 4.14 6.30 28.38
C ILE A 23 3.17 5.15 28.66
N GLY A 24 1.87 5.43 28.68
CA GLY A 24 0.81 4.42 28.64
C GLY A 24 0.43 4.12 27.20
N VAL A 25 0.35 2.85 26.82
CA VAL A 25 -0.18 2.43 25.51
C VAL A 25 -1.44 1.60 25.71
N LEU A 26 -2.48 1.94 24.95
CA LEU A 26 -3.74 1.21 24.93
C LEU A 26 -4.25 1.09 23.50
N THR A 27 -4.83 -0.06 23.20
CA THR A 27 -5.67 -0.24 22.01
C THR A 27 -7.12 0.00 22.43
N SER A 28 -8.04 0.35 21.53
CA SER A 28 -9.45 0.57 21.85
C SER A 28 -10.35 0.44 20.62
N GLY A 29 -11.59 -0.02 20.81
CA GLY A 29 -12.58 -0.17 19.74
C GLY A 29 -12.53 -1.56 19.08
N GLY A 30 -12.98 -1.63 17.82
CA GLY A 30 -12.88 -2.87 17.05
C GLY A 30 -11.41 -3.22 16.79
N ASP A 31 -11.06 -4.50 16.91
CA ASP A 31 -9.72 -4.95 16.56
C ASP A 31 -9.46 -4.83 15.06
N ALA A 32 -8.20 -4.59 14.72
CA ALA A 32 -7.69 -4.56 13.36
C ALA A 32 -6.30 -5.20 13.32
N GLN A 33 -6.03 -5.95 12.25
CA GLN A 33 -4.76 -6.61 12.06
C GLN A 33 -3.64 -5.55 11.96
N GLY A 34 -2.56 -5.71 12.73
CA GLY A 34 -1.44 -4.77 12.74
C GLY A 34 -1.35 -3.89 13.99
N MET A 35 -2.42 -3.78 14.80
CA MET A 35 -2.37 -3.05 16.09
C MET A 35 -1.24 -3.55 17.01
N ASN A 36 -0.98 -4.85 17.05
CA ASN A 36 0.13 -5.42 17.81
C ASN A 36 1.51 -4.93 17.32
N GLY A 37 1.65 -4.67 16.01
CA GLY A 37 2.84 -4.07 15.43
C GLY A 37 3.07 -2.64 15.93
N ALA A 38 2.00 -1.85 16.02
CA ALA A 38 2.04 -0.49 16.57
C ALA A 38 2.40 -0.51 18.06
N VAL A 39 1.74 -1.37 18.86
CA VAL A 39 2.06 -1.57 20.27
C VAL A 39 3.54 -1.97 20.45
N ARG A 40 4.04 -2.94 19.68
CA ARG A 40 5.44 -3.38 19.71
C ARG A 40 6.39 -2.20 19.43
N ALA A 41 6.08 -1.37 18.44
CA ALA A 41 6.91 -0.24 18.08
C ALA A 41 6.95 0.83 19.16
N VAL A 42 5.80 1.20 19.74
CA VAL A 42 5.71 2.15 20.86
C VAL A 42 6.54 1.66 22.05
N VAL A 43 6.41 0.39 22.42
CA VAL A 43 7.15 -0.20 23.55
C VAL A 43 8.64 -0.20 23.29
N ARG A 44 9.07 -0.71 22.12
CA ARG A 44 10.50 -0.80 21.79
C ARG A 44 11.15 0.58 21.70
N MET A 45 10.47 1.54 21.08
CA MET A 45 10.97 2.90 20.93
C MET A 45 10.97 3.64 22.28
N GLY A 46 9.92 3.50 23.09
CA GLY A 46 9.87 4.08 24.43
C GLY A 46 10.98 3.57 25.35
N ILE A 47 11.30 2.26 25.31
CA ILE A 47 12.45 1.70 26.04
C ILE A 47 13.77 2.23 25.48
N TYR A 48 13.88 2.33 24.15
CA TYR A 48 15.09 2.79 23.47
C TYR A 48 15.49 4.22 23.87
N VAL A 49 14.50 5.12 23.98
CA VAL A 49 14.69 6.52 24.42
C VAL A 49 14.76 6.67 25.94
N GLY A 50 14.65 5.58 26.71
CA GLY A 50 14.78 5.58 28.18
C GLY A 50 13.50 5.91 28.96
N ALA A 51 12.34 5.94 28.30
CA ALA A 51 11.04 6.10 28.96
C ALA A 51 10.57 4.79 29.62
N LYS A 52 9.74 4.91 30.66
CA LYS A 52 8.98 3.77 31.21
C LYS A 52 7.72 3.56 30.37
N VAL A 53 7.46 2.35 29.89
CA VAL A 53 6.27 2.06 29.07
C VAL A 53 5.33 1.11 29.83
N TYR A 54 4.06 1.46 29.88
CA TYR A 54 3.00 0.73 30.56
C TYR A 54 1.95 0.22 29.57
N PHE A 55 1.55 -1.04 29.71
CA PHE A 55 0.36 -1.55 29.05
C PHE A 55 -0.87 -1.21 29.87
N ILE A 56 -1.90 -0.70 29.20
CA ILE A 56 -3.23 -0.58 29.78
C ILE A 56 -4.06 -1.72 29.21
N HIS A 57 -4.25 -2.75 30.03
CA HIS A 57 -4.98 -3.96 29.69
C HIS A 57 -6.49 -3.71 29.54
N GLU A 58 -7.15 -4.59 28.80
CA GLU A 58 -8.58 -4.57 28.44
C GLU A 58 -9.03 -3.34 27.63
N GLY A 59 -8.06 -2.66 27.01
CA GLY A 59 -8.29 -1.65 25.99
C GLY A 59 -8.58 -2.22 24.58
N GLY A 60 -7.69 -3.07 24.00
CA GLY A 60 -7.80 -3.72 22.66
C GLY A 60 -6.97 -5.02 22.44
N THR A 61 -7.07 -5.71 21.28
CA THR A 61 -6.20 -6.83 20.76
C THR A 61 -5.44 -7.75 21.76
N VAL A 62 -4.11 -7.97 21.64
CA VAL A 62 -3.33 -8.89 22.53
C VAL A 62 -3.36 -8.43 23.99
N ILE A 63 -3.68 -7.15 24.21
CA ILE A 63 -3.93 -6.58 25.54
C ILE A 63 -5.42 -6.62 25.94
N GLY A 64 -6.30 -7.30 25.17
CA GLY A 64 -7.77 -7.44 25.27
C GLY A 64 -8.59 -6.19 24.89
N SER A 65 -9.63 -6.25 24.03
CA SER A 65 -10.54 -5.11 23.70
C SER A 65 -11.88 -5.15 24.40
N ALA A 66 -12.25 -4.09 25.14
CA ALA A 66 -13.57 -3.98 25.74
C ALA A 66 -14.21 -2.60 25.55
N ARG A 67 -15.53 -2.58 25.32
CA ARG A 67 -16.31 -1.35 25.43
C ARG A 67 -16.43 -0.99 26.92
N CYS A 68 -15.68 0.01 27.37
CA CYS A 68 -15.74 0.47 28.75
C CYS A 68 -16.95 1.38 28.98
N LYS A 69 -18.05 0.82 29.53
CA LYS A 69 -19.25 1.60 29.89
C LYS A 69 -18.96 2.58 31.03
N GLU A 70 -18.16 2.18 32.01
CA GLU A 70 -17.81 3.01 33.17
C GLU A 70 -17.05 4.29 32.76
N PHE A 71 -16.20 4.23 31.75
CA PHE A 71 -15.47 5.41 31.26
C PHE A 71 -16.38 6.50 30.67
N ARG A 72 -17.66 6.18 30.38
CA ARG A 72 -18.65 7.18 29.98
C ARG A 72 -19.09 8.08 31.13
N THR A 73 -18.97 7.62 32.39
CA THR A 73 -19.31 8.42 33.57
C THR A 73 -18.09 9.20 34.07
N LEU A 74 -18.35 10.31 34.77
CA LEU A 74 -17.29 11.09 35.39
C LEU A 74 -16.52 10.27 36.42
N GLU A 75 -17.21 9.43 37.23
CA GLU A 75 -16.52 8.62 38.25
C GLU A 75 -15.54 7.62 37.62
N GLY A 76 -15.91 7.00 36.49
CA GLY A 76 -15.02 6.11 35.76
C GLY A 76 -13.78 6.83 35.22
N ARG A 77 -13.93 8.06 34.73
CA ARG A 77 -12.80 8.89 34.26
C ARG A 77 -11.92 9.37 35.41
N VAL A 78 -12.49 9.76 36.54
CA VAL A 78 -11.73 10.10 37.76
C VAL A 78 -10.90 8.91 38.24
N ARG A 79 -11.47 7.70 38.24
CA ARG A 79 -10.74 6.47 38.59
C ARG A 79 -9.61 6.16 37.62
N ALA A 80 -9.83 6.36 36.32
CA ALA A 80 -8.79 6.19 35.31
C ALA A 80 -7.65 7.22 35.49
N ALA A 81 -7.98 8.49 35.75
CA ALA A 81 -7.01 9.54 36.03
C ALA A 81 -6.15 9.21 37.26
N LEU A 82 -6.76 8.73 38.34
CA LEU A 82 -6.04 8.27 39.53
C LEU A 82 -5.00 7.19 39.18
N ASN A 83 -5.39 6.17 38.42
CA ASN A 83 -4.49 5.08 38.06
C ASN A 83 -3.29 5.58 37.24
N LEU A 84 -3.51 6.53 36.32
CA LEU A 84 -2.42 7.13 35.54
C LEU A 84 -1.47 7.94 36.44
N VAL A 85 -2.01 8.76 37.35
CA VAL A 85 -1.22 9.56 38.29
C VAL A 85 -0.39 8.69 39.22
N GLN A 86 -0.95 7.59 39.74
CA GLN A 86 -0.23 6.63 40.61
C GLN A 86 0.99 6.01 39.92
N HIS A 87 0.95 5.87 38.59
CA HIS A 87 2.06 5.34 37.79
C HIS A 87 2.91 6.45 37.13
N GLY A 88 2.57 7.73 37.37
CA GLY A 88 3.22 8.89 36.76
C GLY A 88 3.07 8.94 35.24
N ILE A 89 1.99 8.38 34.69
CA ILE A 89 1.73 8.32 33.25
C ILE A 89 1.11 9.64 32.79
N THR A 90 1.92 10.46 32.13
CA THR A 90 1.51 11.75 31.54
C THR A 90 1.48 11.73 30.01
N ASN A 91 1.88 10.61 29.39
CA ASN A 91 1.92 10.45 27.94
C ASN A 91 1.09 9.23 27.57
N LEU A 92 0.05 9.41 26.77
CA LEU A 92 -0.89 8.36 26.39
C LEU A 92 -0.89 8.13 24.89
N CYS A 93 -0.62 6.90 24.48
CA CYS A 93 -0.72 6.46 23.10
C CYS A 93 -1.97 5.60 22.93
N VAL A 94 -2.92 6.07 22.12
CA VAL A 94 -4.21 5.41 21.89
C VAL A 94 -4.28 4.89 20.46
N ILE A 95 -4.46 3.57 20.30
CA ILE A 95 -4.57 2.91 19.01
C ILE A 95 -6.01 2.42 18.84
N GLY A 96 -6.77 3.02 17.93
CA GLY A 96 -8.18 2.64 17.77
C GLY A 96 -8.90 3.39 16.66
N GLY A 97 -10.23 3.24 16.63
CA GLY A 97 -11.08 3.99 15.71
C GLY A 97 -11.36 5.43 16.14
N ASP A 98 -12.11 6.15 15.31
CA ASP A 98 -12.57 7.52 15.52
C ASP A 98 -13.15 7.78 16.92
N GLY A 99 -14.04 6.91 17.40
CA GLY A 99 -14.68 7.07 18.70
C GLY A 99 -13.71 6.96 19.88
N SER A 100 -12.72 6.07 19.79
CA SER A 100 -11.69 5.91 20.83
C SER A 100 -10.77 7.12 20.90
N LEU A 101 -10.37 7.65 19.74
CA LEU A 101 -9.52 8.85 19.68
C LEU A 101 -10.28 10.10 20.17
N THR A 102 -11.56 10.23 19.81
CA THR A 102 -12.41 11.32 20.31
C THR A 102 -12.55 11.27 21.84
N GLY A 103 -12.83 10.09 22.39
CA GLY A 103 -12.89 9.89 23.85
C GLY A 103 -11.57 10.19 24.57
N ALA A 104 -10.44 9.87 23.92
CA ALA A 104 -9.13 10.22 24.43
C ALA A 104 -8.93 11.75 24.50
N ASN A 105 -9.29 12.49 23.45
CA ASN A 105 -9.19 13.96 23.46
C ASN A 105 -10.07 14.60 24.54
N LEU A 106 -11.31 14.13 24.70
CA LEU A 106 -12.21 14.60 25.77
C LEU A 106 -11.58 14.37 27.16
N PHE A 107 -10.98 13.20 27.37
CA PHE A 107 -10.30 12.88 28.63
C PHE A 107 -9.11 13.80 28.90
N ARG A 108 -8.39 14.23 27.86
CA ARG A 108 -7.31 15.22 27.97
C ARG A 108 -7.83 16.62 28.30
N GLU A 109 -8.93 17.04 27.68
CA GLU A 109 -9.54 18.35 27.96
C GLU A 109 -10.09 18.44 29.38
N GLU A 110 -10.67 17.34 29.88
CA GLU A 110 -11.17 17.24 31.25
C GLU A 110 -10.05 17.06 32.30
N TRP A 111 -8.80 16.80 31.89
CA TRP A 111 -7.71 16.35 32.76
C TRP A 111 -7.51 17.22 34.01
N SER A 112 -7.42 18.54 33.85
CA SER A 112 -7.24 19.47 34.98
C SER A 112 -8.39 19.42 35.99
N SER A 113 -9.63 19.25 35.51
CA SER A 113 -10.82 19.11 36.35
C SER A 113 -10.82 17.78 37.10
N LEU A 114 -10.37 16.71 36.45
CA LEU A 114 -10.22 15.39 37.07
C LEU A 114 -9.16 15.41 38.19
N LEU A 115 -8.02 16.07 37.97
CA LEU A 115 -7.00 16.24 39.01
C LEU A 115 -7.51 17.06 40.19
N GLU A 116 -8.26 18.14 39.95
CA GLU A 116 -8.86 18.95 41.00
C GLU A 116 -9.85 18.14 41.85
N THR A 117 -10.64 17.28 41.20
CA THR A 117 -11.56 16.36 41.88
C THR A 117 -10.80 15.36 42.76
N LEU A 118 -9.70 14.78 42.25
CA LEU A 118 -8.86 13.85 43.01
C LEU A 118 -8.17 14.54 44.20
N ARG A 119 -7.76 15.80 44.03
CA ARG A 119 -7.19 16.63 45.10
C ARG A 119 -8.21 16.91 46.19
N THR A 120 -9.40 17.38 45.81
CA THR A 120 -10.48 17.72 46.74
C THR A 120 -10.98 16.50 47.52
N THR A 121 -10.97 15.32 46.88
CA THR A 121 -11.32 14.04 47.52
C THR A 121 -10.17 13.42 48.33
N GLY A 122 -9.00 14.07 48.39
CA GLY A 122 -7.84 13.63 49.18
C GLY A 122 -7.13 12.38 48.62
N GLN A 123 -7.35 12.04 47.36
CA GLN A 123 -6.76 10.85 46.73
C GLN A 123 -5.35 11.10 46.19
N ILE A 124 -4.98 12.36 45.93
CA ILE A 124 -3.66 12.80 45.47
C ILE A 124 -3.25 14.10 46.19
N ASP A 125 -1.94 14.35 46.29
CA ASP A 125 -1.37 15.57 46.88
C ASP A 125 -1.05 16.65 45.82
N ASP A 126 -0.72 17.86 46.27
CA ASP A 126 -0.38 18.98 45.38
C ASP A 126 0.88 18.70 44.52
N GLU A 127 1.83 17.90 45.04
CA GLU A 127 3.02 17.52 44.29
C GLU A 127 2.68 16.60 43.10
N ALA A 128 1.78 15.64 43.31
CA ALA A 128 1.27 14.77 42.25
C ALA A 128 0.46 15.55 41.21
N VAL A 129 -0.33 16.54 41.62
CA VAL A 129 -1.04 17.45 40.70
C VAL A 129 -0.04 18.23 39.84
N GLN A 130 1.00 18.81 40.45
CA GLN A 130 1.99 19.59 39.72
C GLN A 130 2.78 18.71 38.72
N ARG A 131 3.22 17.53 39.17
CA ARG A 131 4.00 16.58 38.37
C ARG A 131 3.21 16.01 37.19
N ASN A 132 1.89 15.85 37.34
CA ASN A 132 1.00 15.27 36.32
C ASN A 132 0.06 16.32 35.70
N SER A 133 0.40 17.60 35.78
CA SER A 133 -0.47 18.72 35.39
C SER A 133 -0.95 18.68 33.93
N VAL A 134 -0.22 17.99 33.05
CA VAL A 134 -0.56 17.89 31.62
C VAL A 134 -0.60 16.43 31.19
N LEU A 135 -1.65 16.07 30.45
CA LEU A 135 -1.76 14.81 29.72
C LEU A 135 -1.49 15.03 28.23
N HIS A 136 -0.47 14.38 27.70
CA HIS A 136 -0.17 14.35 26.27
C HIS A 136 -0.84 13.14 25.63
N ILE A 137 -1.49 13.34 24.49
CA ILE A 137 -2.15 12.28 23.74
C ILE A 137 -1.64 12.24 22.31
N VAL A 138 -1.31 11.03 21.87
CA VAL A 138 -1.11 10.70 20.47
C VAL A 138 -2.03 9.55 20.07
N GLY A 139 -2.70 9.73 18.94
CA GLY A 139 -3.57 8.72 18.33
C GLY A 139 -2.86 7.97 17.21
N MET A 140 -3.24 6.70 17.02
CA MET A 140 -3.02 5.95 15.80
C MET A 140 -4.33 5.29 15.39
N VAL A 141 -4.65 5.34 14.10
CA VAL A 141 -5.94 4.81 13.62
C VAL A 141 -5.82 3.33 13.29
N GLY A 142 -6.40 2.49 14.15
CA GLY A 142 -6.56 1.05 13.90
C GLY A 142 -8.00 0.76 13.51
N SER A 143 -8.24 0.56 12.22
CA SER A 143 -9.54 0.27 11.64
C SER A 143 -9.36 -0.45 10.30
N ILE A 144 -10.27 -1.38 9.98
CA ILE A 144 -10.29 -2.00 8.66
C ILE A 144 -11.03 -1.14 7.63
N ASP A 145 -11.93 -0.26 8.10
CA ASP A 145 -12.93 0.44 7.28
C ASP A 145 -12.30 1.53 6.39
N ASN A 146 -11.11 2.04 6.77
CA ASN A 146 -10.44 3.19 6.16
C ASN A 146 -11.33 4.44 6.05
N ASP A 147 -12.13 4.68 7.10
CA ASP A 147 -13.14 5.73 7.17
C ASP A 147 -12.66 7.01 7.84
N PHE A 148 -11.46 7.01 8.43
CA PHE A 148 -10.88 8.15 9.13
C PHE A 148 -10.20 9.12 8.16
N CYS A 149 -10.68 10.35 8.10
CA CYS A 149 -10.11 11.39 7.24
C CYS A 149 -8.74 11.86 7.74
N GLY A 150 -7.82 12.16 6.83
CA GLY A 150 -6.46 12.60 7.14
C GLY A 150 -5.40 11.48 7.08
N THR A 151 -5.78 10.24 6.78
CA THR A 151 -4.80 9.18 6.47
C THR A 151 -5.17 8.50 5.14
N ASP A 152 -4.16 8.17 4.33
CA ASP A 152 -4.35 7.43 3.07
C ASP A 152 -4.75 5.97 3.33
N MET A 153 -4.32 5.41 4.46
CA MET A 153 -4.60 4.06 4.90
C MET A 153 -4.62 3.97 6.43
N THR A 154 -5.61 3.31 7.01
CA THR A 154 -5.67 2.93 8.43
C THR A 154 -5.02 1.57 8.69
N ILE A 155 -4.51 1.35 9.90
CA ILE A 155 -3.88 0.07 10.27
C ILE A 155 -4.96 -1.03 10.25
N GLY A 156 -4.78 -2.01 9.37
CA GLY A 156 -5.63 -3.19 9.21
C GLY A 156 -6.45 -3.23 7.92
N THR A 157 -6.56 -2.11 7.20
CA THR A 157 -7.32 -2.06 5.95
C THR A 157 -6.71 -2.96 4.88
N ASP A 158 -5.39 -2.92 4.70
CA ASP A 158 -4.71 -3.75 3.69
C ASP A 158 -4.87 -5.25 4.03
N SER A 159 -4.74 -5.61 5.31
CA SER A 159 -4.99 -6.97 5.80
C SER A 159 -6.44 -7.42 5.55
N ALA A 160 -7.43 -6.55 5.76
CA ALA A 160 -8.83 -6.85 5.45
C ALA A 160 -9.05 -7.07 3.95
N LEU A 161 -8.43 -6.25 3.08
CA LEU A 161 -8.44 -6.46 1.63
C LEU A 161 -7.83 -7.81 1.26
N HIS A 162 -6.75 -8.24 1.91
CA HIS A 162 -6.17 -9.58 1.70
C HIS A 162 -7.19 -10.69 1.98
N ARG A 163 -7.96 -10.58 3.08
CA ARG A 163 -9.01 -11.55 3.42
C ARG A 163 -10.14 -11.55 2.39
N ILE A 164 -10.58 -10.38 1.92
CA ILE A 164 -11.62 -10.26 0.91
C ILE A 164 -11.18 -10.94 -0.39
N ILE A 165 -9.97 -10.62 -0.87
CA ILE A 165 -9.45 -11.15 -2.12
C ILE A 165 -9.18 -12.66 -2.05
N GLU A 166 -8.73 -13.20 -0.93
CA GLU A 166 -8.59 -14.65 -0.74
C GLU A 166 -9.93 -15.37 -0.91
N VAL A 167 -11.01 -14.84 -0.31
CA VAL A 167 -12.36 -15.40 -0.46
C VAL A 167 -12.86 -15.28 -1.91
N VAL A 168 -12.62 -14.13 -2.55
CA VAL A 168 -13.00 -13.92 -3.96
C VAL A 168 -12.30 -14.92 -4.87
N ASP A 169 -11.00 -15.12 -4.69
CA ASP A 169 -10.21 -16.06 -5.51
C ASP A 169 -10.66 -17.50 -5.26
N ALA A 170 -10.95 -17.88 -4.01
CA ALA A 170 -11.49 -19.20 -3.67
C ALA A 170 -12.84 -19.46 -4.35
N ILE A 171 -13.74 -18.46 -4.35
CA ILE A 171 -15.04 -18.54 -5.01
C ILE A 171 -14.91 -18.56 -6.54
N GLY A 172 -13.90 -17.87 -7.10
CA GLY A 172 -13.69 -17.76 -8.53
C GLY A 172 -13.69 -19.10 -9.26
N THR A 173 -13.07 -20.13 -8.67
CA THR A 173 -12.97 -21.48 -9.26
C THR A 173 -14.32 -22.19 -9.37
N THR A 174 -15.11 -22.21 -8.30
CA THR A 174 -16.46 -22.82 -8.29
C THR A 174 -17.44 -22.03 -9.16
N ALA A 175 -17.31 -20.70 -9.16
CA ALA A 175 -18.17 -19.83 -9.92
C ALA A 175 -17.97 -19.97 -11.44
N GLN A 176 -16.71 -20.08 -11.90
CA GLN A 176 -16.39 -20.37 -13.30
C GLN A 176 -16.89 -21.75 -13.74
N SER A 177 -16.83 -22.74 -12.86
CA SER A 177 -17.27 -24.12 -13.13
C SER A 177 -18.76 -24.18 -13.45
N HIS A 178 -19.59 -23.56 -12.61
CA HIS A 178 -21.06 -23.60 -12.72
C HIS A 178 -21.68 -22.40 -13.46
N GLN A 179 -20.86 -21.50 -14.00
CA GLN A 179 -21.31 -20.26 -14.60
C GLN A 179 -22.19 -19.41 -13.65
N ARG A 180 -21.76 -19.18 -12.41
CA ARG A 180 -22.59 -18.52 -11.39
C ARG A 180 -22.35 -17.01 -11.28
N THR A 181 -23.35 -16.33 -10.74
CA THR A 181 -23.23 -14.97 -10.23
C THR A 181 -23.04 -15.02 -8.71
N PHE A 182 -22.06 -14.28 -8.20
CA PHE A 182 -21.83 -14.15 -6.77
C PHE A 182 -22.02 -12.69 -6.34
N VAL A 183 -22.81 -12.51 -5.28
CA VAL A 183 -22.97 -11.25 -4.56
C VAL A 183 -22.19 -11.38 -3.25
N LEU A 184 -21.12 -10.58 -3.11
CA LEU A 184 -20.20 -10.62 -1.98
C LEU A 184 -20.42 -9.41 -1.10
N GLU A 185 -20.85 -9.63 0.13
CA GLU A 185 -21.01 -8.57 1.12
C GLU A 185 -19.72 -8.38 1.91
N VAL A 186 -19.19 -7.16 1.89
CA VAL A 186 -17.92 -6.76 2.55
C VAL A 186 -18.18 -5.73 3.64
N MET A 187 -17.35 -5.75 4.68
CA MET A 187 -17.42 -4.77 5.77
C MET A 187 -16.94 -3.39 5.28
N GLY A 188 -17.19 -2.38 6.10
CA GLY A 188 -16.73 -1.00 5.85
C GLY A 188 -17.53 0.06 6.61
N ARG A 189 -18.50 -0.34 7.44
CA ARG A 189 -19.46 0.50 8.13
C ARG A 189 -20.21 1.40 7.16
N HIS A 190 -19.91 2.70 7.19
CA HIS A 190 -20.46 3.72 6.30
C HIS A 190 -19.41 4.18 5.27
N CYS A 191 -18.40 3.35 5.01
CA CYS A 191 -17.34 3.59 4.04
C CYS A 191 -17.27 2.49 2.98
N GLY A 192 -17.21 2.92 1.73
CA GLY A 192 -17.09 2.07 0.56
C GLY A 192 -15.67 1.65 0.19
N TYR A 193 -14.64 2.05 0.96
CA TYR A 193 -13.25 1.87 0.54
C TYR A 193 -12.91 0.40 0.27
N LEU A 194 -13.24 -0.49 1.21
CA LEU A 194 -13.01 -1.93 1.06
C LEU A 194 -13.74 -2.49 -0.17
N ALA A 195 -15.00 -2.11 -0.39
CA ALA A 195 -15.77 -2.54 -1.54
C ALA A 195 -15.18 -2.06 -2.87
N LEU A 196 -14.87 -0.76 -2.97
CA LEU A 196 -14.32 -0.13 -4.17
C LEU A 196 -12.95 -0.71 -4.55
N VAL A 197 -12.04 -0.82 -3.58
CA VAL A 197 -10.70 -1.35 -3.83
C VAL A 197 -10.76 -2.84 -4.14
N SER A 198 -11.60 -3.61 -3.44
CA SER A 198 -11.81 -5.03 -3.76
C SER A 198 -12.37 -5.21 -5.17
N ALA A 199 -13.30 -4.35 -5.60
CA ALA A 199 -13.88 -4.40 -6.94
C ALA A 199 -12.84 -4.17 -8.03
N LEU A 200 -11.92 -3.21 -7.83
CA LEU A 200 -10.78 -3.00 -8.71
C LEU A 200 -9.82 -4.20 -8.71
N ALA A 201 -9.49 -4.72 -7.52
CA ALA A 201 -8.52 -5.78 -7.34
C ALA A 201 -9.00 -7.16 -7.83
N CYS A 202 -10.31 -7.45 -7.83
CA CYS A 202 -10.84 -8.69 -8.42
C CYS A 202 -11.42 -8.51 -9.82
N GLY A 203 -11.59 -7.27 -10.29
CA GLY A 203 -12.27 -6.97 -11.54
C GLY A 203 -13.76 -7.30 -11.51
N ALA A 204 -14.43 -6.89 -10.43
CA ALA A 204 -15.87 -7.05 -10.24
C ALA A 204 -16.66 -6.40 -11.38
N ASP A 205 -17.84 -6.97 -11.65
CA ASP A 205 -18.77 -6.47 -12.67
C ASP A 205 -19.60 -5.30 -12.18
N TRP A 206 -19.83 -5.23 -10.87
CA TRP A 206 -20.51 -4.13 -10.23
C TRP A 206 -20.09 -4.01 -8.77
N VAL A 207 -20.15 -2.79 -8.22
CA VAL A 207 -19.93 -2.51 -6.81
C VAL A 207 -20.98 -1.54 -6.29
N PHE A 208 -21.53 -1.83 -5.11
CA PHE A 208 -22.46 -0.97 -4.38
C PHE A 208 -21.79 -0.47 -3.11
N PHE A 209 -21.79 0.85 -2.89
CA PHE A 209 -21.20 1.47 -1.71
C PHE A 209 -21.78 2.88 -1.46
N PRO A 210 -21.77 3.39 -0.22
CA PRO A 210 -22.56 4.57 0.16
C PRO A 210 -22.09 5.89 -0.45
N GLU A 211 -20.80 6.05 -0.77
CA GLU A 211 -20.30 7.31 -1.32
C GLU A 211 -20.66 7.52 -2.80
N MET A 212 -21.12 6.49 -3.50
CA MET A 212 -21.67 6.61 -4.85
C MET A 212 -22.90 5.69 -4.98
N PRO A 213 -24.04 6.10 -4.42
CA PRO A 213 -25.29 5.37 -4.59
C PRO A 213 -25.61 5.26 -6.09
N PRO A 214 -26.15 4.12 -6.52
CA PRO A 214 -26.46 3.90 -7.94
C PRO A 214 -27.59 4.84 -8.42
N GLU A 215 -27.66 5.08 -9.74
CA GLU A 215 -28.73 5.85 -10.40
C GLU A 215 -30.10 5.16 -10.24
N ASP A 216 -31.21 5.86 -10.49
CA ASP A 216 -32.56 5.32 -10.21
C ASP A 216 -32.91 4.06 -11.05
N ASP A 217 -32.33 3.91 -12.24
CA ASP A 217 -32.54 2.80 -13.18
C ASP A 217 -31.46 1.69 -13.07
N TRP A 218 -30.67 1.69 -12.00
CA TRP A 218 -29.54 0.76 -11.83
C TRP A 218 -29.91 -0.72 -11.92
N GLU A 219 -31.14 -1.08 -11.58
CA GLU A 219 -31.62 -2.47 -11.69
C GLU A 219 -31.60 -2.95 -13.15
N GLU A 220 -31.99 -2.07 -14.07
CA GLU A 220 -31.99 -2.32 -15.49
C GLU A 220 -30.56 -2.31 -16.04
N GLU A 221 -29.75 -1.32 -15.64
CA GLU A 221 -28.35 -1.24 -16.04
C GLU A 221 -27.54 -2.47 -15.58
N LEU A 222 -27.75 -2.91 -14.34
CA LEU A 222 -27.12 -4.12 -13.80
C LEU A 222 -27.54 -5.33 -14.64
N CYS A 223 -28.84 -5.49 -14.91
CA CYS A 223 -29.34 -6.61 -15.69
C CYS A 223 -28.80 -6.62 -17.13
N TYR A 224 -28.77 -5.46 -17.77
CA TYR A 224 -28.20 -5.26 -19.10
C TYR A 224 -26.73 -5.65 -19.14
N LYS A 225 -25.95 -5.15 -18.18
CA LYS A 225 -24.51 -5.43 -18.09
C LYS A 225 -24.19 -6.90 -17.84
N LEU A 226 -24.88 -7.53 -16.89
CA LEU A 226 -24.69 -8.95 -16.58
C LEU A 226 -25.06 -9.83 -17.79
N SER A 227 -26.12 -9.48 -18.50
CA SER A 227 -26.53 -10.16 -19.74
C SER A 227 -25.49 -9.99 -20.85
N GLY A 228 -24.96 -8.78 -21.06
CA GLY A 228 -23.90 -8.50 -22.02
C GLY A 228 -22.62 -9.28 -21.71
N ASN A 229 -22.20 -9.30 -20.45
CA ASN A 229 -21.06 -10.11 -20.00
C ASN A 229 -21.24 -11.60 -20.31
N ARG A 230 -22.45 -12.13 -20.09
CA ARG A 230 -22.77 -13.53 -20.39
C ARG A 230 -22.74 -13.81 -21.89
N ALA A 231 -23.26 -12.89 -22.71
CA ALA A 231 -23.21 -12.97 -24.17
C ALA A 231 -21.77 -12.95 -24.69
N ASP A 232 -20.89 -12.18 -24.05
CA ASP A 232 -19.44 -12.15 -24.28
C ASP A 232 -18.72 -13.41 -23.72
N LYS A 233 -19.47 -14.47 -23.41
CA LYS A 233 -19.00 -15.76 -22.89
C LYS A 233 -18.29 -15.66 -21.53
N LYS A 234 -18.49 -14.57 -20.77
CA LYS A 234 -18.02 -14.50 -19.39
C LYS A 234 -18.81 -15.50 -18.55
N ARG A 235 -18.07 -16.45 -17.97
CA ARG A 235 -18.66 -17.51 -17.14
C ARG A 235 -18.99 -17.04 -15.72
N LEU A 236 -18.23 -16.09 -15.20
CA LEU A 236 -18.31 -15.64 -13.81
C LEU A 236 -18.75 -14.18 -13.74
N ASN A 237 -19.77 -13.92 -12.91
CA ASN A 237 -20.15 -12.57 -12.53
C ASN A 237 -19.92 -12.32 -11.05
N ILE A 238 -19.19 -11.26 -10.70
CA ILE A 238 -18.92 -10.88 -9.31
C ILE A 238 -19.52 -9.51 -9.07
N ILE A 239 -20.37 -9.41 -8.06
CA ILE A 239 -20.94 -8.16 -7.55
C ILE A 239 -20.43 -8.00 -6.12
N ILE A 240 -19.83 -6.86 -5.81
CA ILE A 240 -19.41 -6.52 -4.44
C ILE A 240 -20.40 -5.53 -3.84
N VAL A 241 -20.78 -5.73 -2.58
CA VAL A 241 -21.73 -4.90 -1.87
C VAL A 241 -21.11 -4.52 -0.52
N ALA A 242 -20.92 -3.23 -0.28
CA ALA A 242 -20.55 -2.76 1.06
C ALA A 242 -21.73 -2.97 2.03
N GLU A 243 -21.45 -3.30 3.29
CA GLU A 243 -22.50 -3.44 4.32
C GLU A 243 -23.33 -2.16 4.50
N GLY A 244 -22.74 -0.99 4.23
CA GLY A 244 -23.42 0.31 4.23
C GLY A 244 -23.99 0.76 2.89
N ALA A 245 -24.18 -0.13 1.90
CA ALA A 245 -24.70 0.25 0.59
C ALA A 245 -26.13 0.81 0.68
N ILE A 246 -26.37 1.93 0.00
CA ILE A 246 -27.65 2.64 -0.04
C ILE A 246 -27.98 3.08 -1.47
N ASP A 247 -29.26 3.37 -1.74
CA ASP A 247 -29.71 4.10 -2.92
C ASP A 247 -29.73 5.63 -2.68
N ARG A 248 -30.09 6.42 -3.70
CA ARG A 248 -30.19 7.89 -3.62
C ARG A 248 -31.31 8.40 -2.70
N SER A 249 -32.20 7.52 -2.29
CA SER A 249 -33.23 7.78 -1.30
C SER A 249 -32.79 7.39 0.12
N ASN A 250 -31.51 7.04 0.32
CA ASN A 250 -30.93 6.53 1.56
C ASN A 250 -31.56 5.21 2.04
N LYS A 251 -32.18 4.45 1.12
CA LYS A 251 -32.70 3.11 1.44
C LYS A 251 -31.56 2.09 1.31
N PRO A 252 -31.37 1.20 2.29
CA PRO A 252 -30.35 0.16 2.22
C PRO A 252 -30.53 -0.77 1.01
N ILE A 253 -29.42 -1.09 0.34
CA ILE A 253 -29.36 -2.10 -0.73
C ILE A 253 -28.69 -3.34 -0.15
N SER A 254 -29.47 -4.39 0.12
CA SER A 254 -28.93 -5.64 0.67
C SER A 254 -28.41 -6.59 -0.41
N ALA A 255 -27.49 -7.48 -0.03
CA ALA A 255 -27.00 -8.53 -0.93
C ALA A 255 -28.12 -9.48 -1.40
N ASP A 256 -29.07 -9.81 -0.52
CA ASP A 256 -30.24 -10.63 -0.88
C ASP A 256 -31.15 -9.93 -1.88
N TYR A 257 -31.34 -8.61 -1.77
CA TYR A 257 -32.13 -7.85 -2.74
C TYR A 257 -31.55 -7.97 -4.16
N ILE A 258 -30.24 -7.80 -4.29
CA ILE A 258 -29.52 -7.92 -5.56
C ILE A 258 -29.63 -9.35 -6.10
N LYS A 259 -29.47 -10.36 -5.25
CA LYS A 259 -29.63 -11.76 -5.65
C LYS A 259 -31.04 -12.02 -6.20
N ASP A 260 -32.07 -11.63 -5.46
CA ASP A 260 -33.46 -11.87 -5.86
C ASP A 260 -33.82 -11.09 -7.13
N LEU A 261 -33.25 -9.91 -7.34
CA LEU A 261 -33.36 -9.15 -8.57
C LEU A 261 -32.77 -9.93 -9.76
N VAL A 262 -31.51 -10.37 -9.64
CA VAL A 262 -30.80 -11.10 -10.71
C VAL A 262 -31.48 -12.44 -11.03
N VAL A 263 -31.94 -13.17 -10.02
CA VAL A 263 -32.67 -14.43 -10.21
C VAL A 263 -34.00 -14.19 -10.92
N ARG A 264 -34.80 -13.21 -10.47
CA ARG A 264 -36.12 -12.94 -11.06
C ARG A 264 -36.05 -12.39 -12.48
N ARG A 265 -35.14 -11.44 -12.75
CA ARG A 265 -35.05 -10.77 -14.06
C ARG A 265 -34.22 -11.54 -15.09
N LEU A 266 -33.14 -12.22 -14.68
CA LEU A 266 -32.21 -12.90 -15.61
C LEU A 266 -32.22 -14.42 -15.52
N GLY A 267 -32.76 -15.01 -14.46
CA GLY A 267 -32.72 -16.46 -14.24
C GLY A 267 -31.32 -17.02 -13.97
N PHE A 268 -30.34 -16.17 -13.61
CA PHE A 268 -28.96 -16.63 -13.33
C PHE A 268 -28.88 -17.30 -11.96
N ASP A 269 -28.17 -18.44 -11.86
CA ASP A 269 -27.86 -19.08 -10.57
C ASP A 269 -26.95 -18.16 -9.74
N THR A 270 -27.58 -17.49 -8.76
CA THR A 270 -26.97 -16.41 -7.99
C THR A 270 -26.83 -16.81 -6.52
N ARG A 271 -25.64 -16.60 -5.94
CA ARG A 271 -25.33 -16.91 -4.55
C ARG A 271 -24.87 -15.66 -3.81
N VAL A 272 -25.27 -15.56 -2.55
CA VAL A 272 -24.80 -14.52 -1.63
C VAL A 272 -23.73 -15.12 -0.74
N THR A 273 -22.66 -14.39 -0.48
CA THR A 273 -21.66 -14.74 0.51
C THR A 273 -21.33 -13.51 1.34
N ILE A 274 -21.69 -13.56 2.62
CA ILE A 274 -21.38 -12.52 3.60
C ILE A 274 -20.08 -12.94 4.28
N LEU A 275 -19.01 -12.18 4.05
CA LEU A 275 -17.69 -12.53 4.58
C LEU A 275 -17.67 -12.38 6.11
N GLY A 276 -18.33 -11.35 6.63
CA GLY A 276 -18.37 -11.06 8.06
C GLY A 276 -16.97 -10.88 8.66
N HIS A 277 -16.78 -11.39 9.89
CA HIS A 277 -15.60 -11.12 10.72
C HIS A 277 -14.30 -11.80 10.25
N VAL A 278 -14.34 -12.65 9.22
CA VAL A 278 -13.10 -13.16 8.60
C VAL A 278 -12.21 -12.02 8.10
N GLN A 279 -12.81 -10.86 7.80
CA GLN A 279 -12.13 -9.63 7.38
C GLN A 279 -11.34 -8.94 8.51
N ARG A 280 -11.65 -9.23 9.79
CA ARG A 280 -10.94 -8.68 10.97
C ARG A 280 -9.88 -9.64 11.52
N GLY A 281 -9.94 -10.91 11.13
CA GLY A 281 -9.04 -11.97 11.62
C GLY A 281 -7.82 -12.21 10.74
N GLY A 282 -6.94 -13.10 11.21
CA GLY A 282 -5.74 -13.52 10.48
C GLY A 282 -4.48 -12.70 10.81
N ASN A 283 -3.35 -13.13 10.23
CA ASN A 283 -2.10 -12.42 10.39
C ASN A 283 -2.10 -11.13 9.57
N PRO A 284 -1.50 -10.02 10.07
CA PRO A 284 -1.41 -8.79 9.32
C PRO A 284 -0.52 -8.94 8.09
N SER A 285 -0.88 -8.24 7.01
CA SER A 285 -0.09 -8.12 5.80
C SER A 285 1.26 -7.45 6.08
N ALA A 286 2.20 -7.60 5.14
CA ALA A 286 3.49 -6.92 5.24
C ALA A 286 3.31 -5.40 5.36
N PHE A 287 2.40 -4.82 4.55
CA PHE A 287 2.10 -3.40 4.58
C PHE A 287 1.64 -2.92 5.95
N ASP A 288 0.64 -3.58 6.56
CA ASP A 288 0.12 -3.18 7.87
C ASP A 288 1.16 -3.33 8.99
N ARG A 289 2.05 -4.35 8.92
CA ARG A 289 3.16 -4.49 9.88
C ARG A 289 4.15 -3.33 9.79
N ILE A 290 4.50 -2.92 8.57
CA ILE A 290 5.43 -1.82 8.32
C ILE A 290 4.80 -0.49 8.72
N LEU A 291 3.55 -0.26 8.30
CA LEU A 291 2.76 0.92 8.63
C LEU A 291 2.68 1.12 10.14
N ALA A 292 2.21 0.09 10.85
CA ALA A 292 2.04 0.12 12.29
C ALA A 292 3.39 0.34 13.01
N SER A 293 4.47 -0.29 12.52
CA SER A 293 5.81 -0.10 13.09
C SER A 293 6.32 1.34 12.94
N ARG A 294 6.10 1.94 11.76
CA ARG A 294 6.50 3.33 11.48
C ARG A 294 5.67 4.31 12.33
N MET A 295 4.35 4.12 12.36
CA MET A 295 3.45 4.98 13.14
C MET A 295 3.73 4.90 14.64
N GLY A 296 4.03 3.70 15.18
CA GLY A 296 4.33 3.53 16.60
C GLY A 296 5.64 4.20 17.03
N VAL A 297 6.67 4.20 16.17
CA VAL A 297 7.91 4.95 16.44
C VAL A 297 7.64 6.46 16.43
N GLU A 298 6.92 6.95 15.41
CA GLU A 298 6.59 8.38 15.29
C GLU A 298 5.69 8.85 16.45
N ALA A 299 4.79 8.00 16.93
CA ALA A 299 3.94 8.31 18.07
C ALA A 299 4.75 8.56 19.36
N VAL A 300 5.81 7.79 19.59
CA VAL A 300 6.72 8.02 20.73
C VAL A 300 7.46 9.33 20.57
N LEU A 301 7.98 9.63 19.38
CA LEU A 301 8.64 10.92 19.11
C LEU A 301 7.69 12.09 19.35
N ALA A 302 6.45 11.99 18.86
CA ALA A 302 5.42 13.00 19.08
C ALA A 302 5.13 13.26 20.57
N LEU A 303 5.05 12.21 21.39
CA LEU A 303 4.86 12.35 22.84
C LEU A 303 6.07 12.97 23.54
N LEU A 304 7.29 12.67 23.09
CA LEU A 304 8.49 13.22 23.69
C LEU A 304 8.68 14.71 23.37
N GLU A 305 8.28 15.12 22.17
CA GLU A 305 8.34 16.51 21.68
C GLU A 305 7.14 17.35 22.12
N ALA A 306 6.07 16.73 22.61
CA ALA A 306 4.86 17.43 23.04
C ALA A 306 5.15 18.40 24.20
N SER A 307 4.55 19.59 24.11
CA SER A 307 4.52 20.59 25.16
C SER A 307 3.08 20.82 25.63
N ALA A 308 2.88 21.63 26.67
CA ALA A 308 1.55 21.94 27.20
C ALA A 308 0.61 22.57 26.16
N THR A 309 1.16 23.25 25.15
CA THR A 309 0.38 23.91 24.09
C THR A 309 0.18 23.03 22.86
N THR A 310 0.88 21.90 22.74
CA THR A 310 0.74 20.98 21.60
C THR A 310 -0.65 20.35 21.62
N PRO A 311 -1.47 20.47 20.56
CA PRO A 311 -2.76 19.80 20.50
C PRO A 311 -2.59 18.27 20.43
N ALA A 312 -3.63 17.52 20.79
CA ALA A 312 -3.65 16.09 20.58
C ALA A 312 -3.53 15.82 19.07
N CYS A 313 -2.63 14.93 18.70
CA CYS A 313 -2.37 14.62 17.30
C CYS A 313 -2.63 13.14 17.02
N VAL A 314 -2.85 12.83 15.75
CA VAL A 314 -2.91 11.49 15.20
C VAL A 314 -1.73 11.30 14.25
N VAL A 315 -1.06 10.16 14.37
CA VAL A 315 -0.05 9.75 13.40
C VAL A 315 -0.74 9.08 12.22
N SER A 316 -0.59 9.68 11.04
CA SER A 316 -1.25 9.28 9.81
C SER A 316 -0.24 8.94 8.71
N LEU A 317 -0.72 8.29 7.65
CA LEU A 317 0.06 8.05 6.42
C LEU A 317 -0.40 9.01 5.34
N VAL A 318 0.51 9.83 4.81
CA VAL A 318 0.24 10.70 3.66
C VAL A 318 1.38 10.57 2.66
N GLY A 319 1.08 10.13 1.43
CA GLY A 319 2.08 10.01 0.36
C GLY A 319 3.24 9.06 0.71
N ASN A 320 2.93 7.94 1.35
CA ASN A 320 3.91 6.98 1.89
C ASN A 320 4.87 7.57 2.96
N GLN A 321 4.52 8.71 3.57
CA GLN A 321 5.24 9.32 4.68
C GLN A 321 4.37 9.34 5.94
N SER A 322 5.02 9.19 7.09
CA SER A 322 4.33 9.29 8.38
C SER A 322 4.25 10.76 8.74
N VAL A 323 3.05 11.26 9.03
CA VAL A 323 2.79 12.66 9.37
C VAL A 323 1.99 12.77 10.66
N ARG A 324 2.06 13.92 11.34
CA ARG A 324 1.28 14.21 12.55
C ARG A 324 0.21 15.23 12.20
N LEU A 325 -1.05 14.89 12.42
CA LEU A 325 -2.18 15.78 12.15
C LEU A 325 -2.94 16.10 13.44
N PRO A 326 -3.52 17.30 13.59
CA PRO A 326 -4.43 17.61 14.68
C PRO A 326 -5.60 16.62 14.69
N LEU A 327 -5.80 15.98 15.84
CA LEU A 327 -6.78 14.91 15.98
C LEU A 327 -8.21 15.41 15.70
N MET A 328 -8.58 16.57 16.26
CA MET A 328 -9.94 17.09 16.13
C MET A 328 -10.27 17.58 14.73
N GLU A 329 -9.28 18.06 13.95
CA GLU A 329 -9.49 18.39 12.52
C GLU A 329 -9.86 17.12 11.73
N CYS A 330 -9.16 16.01 11.97
CA CYS A 330 -9.42 14.74 11.31
C CYS A 330 -10.80 14.16 11.69
N VAL A 331 -11.17 14.23 12.97
CA VAL A 331 -12.48 13.79 13.48
C VAL A 331 -13.60 14.64 12.88
N GLN A 332 -13.45 15.96 12.85
CA GLN A 332 -14.45 16.87 12.27
C GLN A 332 -14.66 16.57 10.78
N MET A 333 -13.59 16.41 10.01
CA MET A 333 -13.71 16.05 8.59
C MET A 333 -14.40 14.69 8.38
N THR A 334 -14.15 13.73 9.27
CA THR A 334 -14.83 12.42 9.23
C THR A 334 -16.34 12.56 9.47
N GLN A 335 -16.75 13.44 10.38
CA GLN A 335 -18.16 13.75 10.63
C GLN A 335 -18.79 14.51 9.46
N GLU A 336 -18.04 15.41 8.81
CA GLU A 336 -18.49 16.13 7.61
C GLU A 336 -18.80 15.19 6.45
N VAL A 337 -18.04 14.09 6.27
CA VAL A 337 -18.36 13.05 5.28
C VAL A 337 -19.72 12.44 5.55
N GLN A 338 -20.00 12.06 6.80
CA GLN A 338 -21.30 11.46 7.16
C GLN A 338 -22.44 12.46 6.93
N LYS A 339 -22.25 13.71 7.34
CA LYS A 339 -23.21 14.78 7.10
C LYS A 339 -23.49 14.99 5.60
N ALA A 340 -22.44 14.99 4.77
CA ALA A 340 -22.59 15.12 3.32
C ALA A 340 -23.38 13.94 2.72
N MET A 341 -23.15 12.71 3.19
CA MET A 341 -23.95 11.53 2.78
C MET A 341 -25.42 11.65 3.23
N ASP A 342 -25.68 12.05 4.47
CA ASP A 342 -27.04 12.21 5.00
C ASP A 342 -27.82 13.31 4.24
N GLU A 343 -27.14 14.40 3.87
CA GLU A 343 -27.67 15.49 3.05
C GLU A 343 -27.71 15.18 1.54
N LYS A 344 -27.35 13.96 1.13
CA LYS A 344 -27.32 13.49 -0.28
C LYS A 344 -26.34 14.24 -1.18
N LYS A 345 -25.30 14.83 -0.61
CA LYS A 345 -24.20 15.50 -1.31
C LYS A 345 -23.05 14.50 -1.57
N PHE A 346 -23.31 13.48 -2.37
CA PHE A 346 -22.38 12.36 -2.57
C PHE A 346 -21.05 12.77 -3.21
N ASP A 347 -21.05 13.72 -4.15
CA ASP A 347 -19.81 14.25 -4.74
C ASP A 347 -18.93 14.97 -3.70
N GLU A 348 -19.54 15.64 -2.73
CA GLU A 348 -18.82 16.26 -1.60
C GLU A 348 -18.25 15.17 -0.67
N ALA A 349 -19.03 14.13 -0.37
CA ALA A 349 -18.54 13.00 0.43
C ALA A 349 -17.32 12.32 -0.21
N VAL A 350 -17.33 12.07 -1.53
CA VAL A 350 -16.18 11.53 -2.28
C VAL A 350 -14.96 12.45 -2.18
N ARG A 351 -15.14 13.77 -2.31
CA ARG A 351 -14.05 14.74 -2.19
C ARG A 351 -13.45 14.77 -0.78
N LEU A 352 -14.30 14.71 0.24
CA LEU A 352 -13.88 14.71 1.65
C LEU A 352 -13.11 13.43 2.03
N ARG A 353 -13.45 12.26 1.44
CA ARG A 353 -12.64 11.02 1.55
C ARG A 353 -11.22 11.17 0.99
N GLY A 354 -11.01 12.15 0.10
CA GLY A 354 -9.70 12.53 -0.41
C GLY A 354 -9.35 11.91 -1.77
N ARG A 355 -8.23 12.39 -2.33
CA ARG A 355 -7.80 12.10 -3.71
C ARG A 355 -7.57 10.61 -3.97
N SER A 356 -7.15 9.84 -2.97
CA SER A 356 -6.92 8.40 -3.15
C SER A 356 -8.23 7.67 -3.47
N PHE A 357 -9.30 7.99 -2.73
CA PHE A 357 -10.65 7.45 -2.95
C PHE A 357 -11.20 7.90 -4.30
N GLU A 358 -11.14 9.21 -4.59
CA GLU A 358 -11.60 9.79 -5.86
C GLU A 358 -10.91 9.16 -7.08
N ASN A 359 -9.59 8.96 -7.03
CA ASN A 359 -8.84 8.31 -8.11
C ASN A 359 -9.22 6.84 -8.29
N ASN A 360 -9.47 6.10 -7.19
CA ASN A 360 -9.97 4.73 -7.28
C ASN A 360 -11.34 4.71 -7.94
N LEU A 361 -12.22 5.65 -7.59
CA LEU A 361 -13.55 5.76 -8.16
C LEU A 361 -13.52 6.08 -9.65
N HIS A 362 -12.69 7.04 -10.05
CA HIS A 362 -12.47 7.37 -11.46
C HIS A 362 -11.97 6.17 -12.27
N THR A 363 -10.97 5.47 -11.73
CA THR A 363 -10.43 4.26 -12.35
C THR A 363 -11.48 3.16 -12.47
N TYR A 364 -12.31 2.98 -11.44
CA TYR A 364 -13.40 2.01 -11.45
C TYR A 364 -14.44 2.34 -12.53
N ARG A 365 -14.86 3.61 -12.66
CA ARG A 365 -15.81 4.05 -13.69
C ARG A 365 -15.29 3.74 -15.10
N LEU A 366 -14.00 3.96 -15.36
CA LEU A 366 -13.36 3.65 -16.64
C LEU A 366 -13.31 2.15 -16.96
N LEU A 367 -13.06 1.30 -15.95
CA LEU A 367 -12.85 -0.13 -16.14
C LEU A 367 -14.12 -0.98 -16.08
N CYS A 368 -15.16 -0.45 -15.44
CA CYS A 368 -16.36 -1.21 -15.13
C CYS A 368 -17.41 -1.12 -16.24
N SER A 369 -17.58 0.03 -16.88
CA SER A 369 -18.64 0.21 -17.90
C SER A 369 -18.03 0.35 -19.29
N ARG A 370 -18.09 -0.74 -20.07
CA ARG A 370 -17.83 -0.68 -21.52
C ARG A 370 -19.00 0.04 -22.17
N LYS A 371 -18.75 1.24 -22.72
CA LYS A 371 -19.70 1.89 -23.64
C LYS A 371 -19.94 0.97 -24.85
N SER A 372 -21.12 1.04 -25.44
CA SER A 372 -21.41 0.31 -26.70
C SER A 372 -20.33 0.64 -27.74
N ASP A 373 -20.01 -0.30 -28.64
CA ASP A 373 -19.01 -0.07 -29.69
C ASP A 373 -19.39 1.12 -30.60
N LYS A 374 -20.67 1.50 -30.64
CA LYS A 374 -21.17 2.70 -31.34
C LYS A 374 -20.89 4.02 -30.61
N ASP A 375 -20.70 3.96 -29.30
CA ASP A 375 -20.52 5.12 -28.40
C ASP A 375 -19.06 5.29 -27.97
N LEU A 376 -18.18 4.36 -28.36
CA LEU A 376 -16.74 4.48 -28.15
C LEU A 376 -16.19 5.58 -29.07
N PRO A 377 -15.31 6.46 -28.56
CA PRO A 377 -14.56 7.36 -29.44
C PRO A 377 -13.74 6.50 -30.42
N SER A 378 -13.65 6.90 -31.68
CA SER A 378 -12.73 6.26 -32.64
C SER A 378 -11.48 7.12 -32.75
N SER A 379 -10.39 6.70 -32.11
CA SER A 379 -9.11 7.42 -32.19
C SER A 379 -8.31 7.02 -33.44
N GLY A 380 -8.51 5.80 -33.93
CA GLY A 380 -7.75 5.22 -35.05
C GLY A 380 -6.30 4.83 -34.72
N PHE A 381 -5.87 4.93 -33.46
CA PHE A 381 -4.51 4.60 -33.05
C PHE A 381 -4.35 3.14 -32.65
N ASN A 382 -3.21 2.55 -33.00
CA ASN A 382 -2.80 1.22 -32.56
C ASN A 382 -1.78 1.33 -31.43
N VAL A 383 -2.04 0.71 -30.27
CA VAL A 383 -1.15 0.78 -29.10
C VAL A 383 -0.69 -0.62 -28.72
N ALA A 384 0.62 -0.82 -28.61
CA ALA A 384 1.22 -2.09 -28.19
C ALA A 384 1.45 -2.13 -26.67
N VAL A 385 1.16 -3.26 -26.03
CA VAL A 385 1.49 -3.56 -24.64
C VAL A 385 2.36 -4.82 -24.56
N LEU A 386 3.41 -4.76 -23.73
CA LEU A 386 4.35 -5.86 -23.55
C LEU A 386 4.97 -5.90 -22.16
N ASN A 387 5.38 -7.10 -21.75
CA ASN A 387 6.09 -7.32 -20.49
C ASN A 387 7.58 -7.62 -20.73
N VAL A 388 8.46 -7.01 -19.93
CA VAL A 388 9.91 -7.16 -20.07
C VAL A 388 10.59 -7.31 -18.70
N GLY A 389 11.52 -8.25 -18.59
CA GLY A 389 12.23 -8.56 -17.36
C GLY A 389 11.76 -9.85 -16.69
N ALA A 390 12.03 -9.99 -15.40
CA ALA A 390 11.52 -11.09 -14.59
C ALA A 390 10.01 -10.92 -14.32
N PRO A 391 9.23 -12.01 -14.21
CA PRO A 391 7.83 -11.92 -13.84
C PRO A 391 7.67 -11.30 -12.45
N ALA A 392 6.68 -10.41 -12.32
CA ALA A 392 6.28 -9.80 -11.06
C ALA A 392 4.76 -9.90 -10.90
N ALA A 393 4.31 -10.26 -9.71
CA ALA A 393 2.88 -10.38 -9.44
C ALA A 393 2.20 -9.01 -9.60
N GLY A 394 1.13 -8.95 -10.40
CA GLY A 394 0.42 -7.70 -10.73
C GLY A 394 0.67 -7.18 -12.15
N MET A 395 1.65 -7.73 -12.89
CA MET A 395 1.83 -7.43 -14.33
C MET A 395 0.56 -7.67 -15.14
N ASN A 396 -0.14 -8.79 -14.89
CA ASN A 396 -1.38 -9.12 -15.58
C ASN A 396 -2.52 -8.13 -15.27
N ALA A 397 -2.58 -7.62 -14.04
CA ALA A 397 -3.54 -6.57 -13.65
C ALA A 397 -3.25 -5.26 -14.40
N ALA A 398 -1.96 -4.89 -14.53
CA ALA A 398 -1.54 -3.74 -15.31
C ALA A 398 -1.88 -3.89 -16.80
N VAL A 399 -1.57 -5.03 -17.42
CA VAL A 399 -1.93 -5.30 -18.83
C VAL A 399 -3.44 -5.21 -19.02
N ARG A 400 -4.24 -5.86 -18.15
CA ARG A 400 -5.70 -5.80 -18.23
C ARG A 400 -6.21 -4.37 -18.18
N SER A 401 -5.70 -3.57 -17.26
CA SER A 401 -6.11 -2.18 -17.11
C SER A 401 -5.74 -1.35 -18.34
N ALA A 402 -4.50 -1.47 -18.83
CA ALA A 402 -4.04 -0.80 -20.03
C ALA A 402 -4.91 -1.12 -21.26
N VAL A 403 -5.21 -2.41 -21.48
CA VAL A 403 -6.04 -2.84 -22.61
C VAL A 403 -7.45 -2.27 -22.50
N ARG A 404 -8.09 -2.36 -21.33
CA ARG A 404 -9.46 -1.86 -21.15
C ARG A 404 -9.56 -0.35 -21.26
N VAL A 405 -8.64 0.39 -20.64
CA VAL A 405 -8.61 1.85 -20.76
C VAL A 405 -8.30 2.26 -22.18
N GLY A 406 -7.35 1.59 -22.86
CA GLY A 406 -7.02 1.91 -24.25
C GLY A 406 -8.21 1.71 -25.20
N ILE A 407 -8.96 0.62 -25.03
CA ILE A 407 -10.21 0.39 -25.78
C ILE A 407 -11.27 1.45 -25.44
N ALA A 408 -11.41 1.83 -24.17
CA ALA A 408 -12.36 2.86 -23.74
C ALA A 408 -12.03 4.25 -24.32
N GLU A 409 -10.75 4.53 -24.54
CA GLU A 409 -10.23 5.73 -25.21
C GLU A 409 -10.26 5.63 -26.75
N GLY A 410 -10.71 4.50 -27.30
CA GLY A 410 -10.91 4.32 -28.74
C GLY A 410 -9.76 3.68 -29.51
N HIS A 411 -8.72 3.24 -28.82
CA HIS A 411 -7.52 2.68 -29.44
C HIS A 411 -7.71 1.20 -29.76
N LYS A 412 -7.03 0.76 -30.82
CA LYS A 412 -6.85 -0.65 -31.13
C LYS A 412 -5.65 -1.18 -30.35
N MET A 413 -5.89 -2.14 -29.45
CA MET A 413 -4.85 -2.65 -28.56
C MET A 413 -4.17 -3.90 -29.14
N PHE A 414 -2.85 -3.95 -29.05
CA PHE A 414 -2.02 -5.08 -29.47
C PHE A 414 -1.21 -5.62 -28.30
N ALA A 415 -1.33 -6.91 -28.05
CA ALA A 415 -0.50 -7.64 -27.10
C ALA A 415 0.72 -8.23 -27.82
N VAL A 416 1.91 -7.93 -27.30
CA VAL A 416 3.16 -8.52 -27.79
C VAL A 416 3.63 -9.56 -26.80
N ASN A 417 3.78 -10.80 -27.28
CA ASN A 417 4.24 -11.89 -26.43
C ASN A 417 5.77 -11.89 -26.29
N ASP A 418 6.29 -12.43 -25.19
CA ASP A 418 7.72 -12.66 -24.94
C ASP A 418 8.63 -11.41 -25.07
N GLY A 419 8.09 -10.24 -24.73
CA GLY A 419 8.82 -8.97 -24.69
C GLY A 419 9.40 -8.56 -26.05
N PHE A 420 10.58 -7.93 -26.04
CA PHE A 420 11.21 -7.44 -27.28
C PHE A 420 11.62 -8.55 -28.25
N GLU A 421 11.93 -9.75 -27.76
CA GLU A 421 12.26 -10.89 -28.61
C GLU A 421 11.05 -11.36 -29.42
N GLY A 422 9.89 -11.52 -28.75
CA GLY A 422 8.66 -11.87 -29.46
C GLY A 422 8.15 -10.74 -30.34
N PHE A 423 8.38 -9.47 -29.95
CA PHE A 423 8.15 -8.31 -30.83
C PHE A 423 8.91 -8.49 -32.14
N ALA A 424 10.23 -8.69 -32.08
CA ALA A 424 11.07 -8.87 -33.27
C ALA A 424 10.68 -10.08 -34.14
N LYS A 425 10.00 -11.09 -33.57
CA LYS A 425 9.50 -12.27 -34.27
C LYS A 425 8.07 -12.10 -34.82
N GLY A 426 7.45 -10.94 -34.62
CA GLY A 426 6.06 -10.69 -35.04
C GLY A 426 5.01 -11.42 -34.20
N GLN A 427 5.32 -11.75 -32.94
CA GLN A 427 4.36 -12.38 -32.01
C GLN A 427 3.38 -11.35 -31.42
N ILE A 428 2.71 -10.63 -32.31
CA ILE A 428 1.82 -9.50 -32.01
C ILE A 428 0.41 -9.91 -32.36
N LYS A 429 -0.52 -9.76 -31.41
CA LYS A 429 -1.94 -10.08 -31.63
C LYS A 429 -2.80 -8.94 -31.14
N GLU A 430 -3.82 -8.60 -31.92
CA GLU A 430 -4.87 -7.71 -31.43
C GLU A 430 -5.58 -8.33 -30.21
N ILE A 431 -5.71 -7.54 -29.15
CA ILE A 431 -6.31 -7.98 -27.88
C ILE A 431 -7.60 -7.20 -27.61
N LYS A 432 -8.66 -7.93 -27.26
CA LYS A 432 -10.01 -7.39 -27.03
C LYS A 432 -10.32 -7.30 -25.54
N TRP A 433 -11.40 -6.58 -25.22
CA TRP A 433 -11.87 -6.35 -23.84
C TRP A 433 -12.05 -7.65 -23.03
N GLY A 434 -12.62 -8.67 -23.67
CA GLY A 434 -12.88 -9.99 -23.06
C GLY A 434 -11.63 -10.84 -22.87
N ASP A 435 -10.60 -10.66 -23.70
CA ASP A 435 -9.39 -11.51 -23.69
C ASP A 435 -8.58 -11.34 -22.40
N VAL A 436 -8.63 -10.16 -21.78
CA VAL A 436 -7.99 -9.84 -20.49
C VAL A 436 -8.92 -10.10 -19.29
N GLY A 437 -10.05 -10.76 -19.50
CA GLY A 437 -10.98 -11.14 -18.43
C GLY A 437 -10.33 -12.11 -17.43
N GLY A 438 -10.42 -11.80 -16.14
CA GLY A 438 -9.87 -12.66 -15.07
C GLY A 438 -8.35 -12.57 -14.85
N TRP A 439 -7.65 -11.70 -15.59
CA TRP A 439 -6.19 -11.55 -15.47
C TRP A 439 -5.76 -10.90 -14.15
N THR A 440 -6.62 -10.14 -13.48
CA THR A 440 -6.26 -9.36 -12.29
C THR A 440 -5.72 -10.24 -11.16
N GLY A 441 -6.30 -11.42 -10.94
CA GLY A 441 -5.89 -12.34 -9.87
C GLY A 441 -4.79 -13.33 -10.24
N GLN A 442 -4.26 -13.28 -11.46
CA GLN A 442 -3.26 -14.25 -11.91
C GLN A 442 -1.84 -13.72 -11.71
N GLY A 443 -0.99 -14.55 -11.10
CA GLY A 443 0.45 -14.32 -10.99
C GLY A 443 1.19 -14.49 -12.31
N GLY A 444 2.52 -14.30 -12.28
CA GLY A 444 3.37 -14.46 -13.47
C GLY A 444 3.10 -13.41 -14.57
N SER A 445 3.35 -13.79 -15.83
CA SER A 445 3.08 -12.97 -17.02
C SER A 445 2.37 -13.79 -18.09
N LEU A 446 1.12 -13.46 -18.39
CA LEU A 446 0.32 -14.14 -19.41
C LEU A 446 0.74 -13.80 -20.84
N LEU A 447 1.36 -12.63 -21.04
CA LEU A 447 2.02 -12.28 -22.30
C LEU A 447 3.38 -12.97 -22.46
N GLY A 448 3.86 -13.71 -21.45
CA GLY A 448 5.27 -14.06 -21.36
C GLY A 448 6.13 -12.84 -21.04
N THR A 449 7.35 -13.05 -20.60
CA THR A 449 8.30 -11.96 -20.33
C THR A 449 9.72 -12.50 -20.42
N LYS A 450 10.62 -11.68 -20.96
CA LYS A 450 12.03 -12.03 -21.14
C LYS A 450 12.93 -10.84 -20.79
N ARG A 451 14.19 -11.13 -20.49
CA ARG A 451 15.23 -10.13 -20.20
C ARG A 451 15.96 -9.62 -21.45
N THR A 452 15.52 -10.01 -22.64
CA THR A 452 16.12 -9.63 -23.92
C THR A 452 15.96 -8.14 -24.17
N LEU A 453 17.04 -7.44 -24.53
CA LEU A 453 17.05 -6.01 -24.86
C LEU A 453 16.81 -5.78 -26.36
N PRO A 454 16.21 -4.63 -26.75
CA PRO A 454 15.79 -4.37 -28.13
C PRO A 454 16.94 -4.04 -29.09
N ALA A 455 18.11 -3.55 -28.65
CA ALA A 455 19.17 -3.07 -29.55
C ALA A 455 19.58 -4.09 -30.63
N LYS A 456 19.70 -5.38 -30.28
CA LYS A 456 20.07 -6.45 -31.24
C LYS A 456 18.98 -6.76 -32.26
N HIS A 457 17.77 -6.27 -32.04
CA HIS A 457 16.59 -6.57 -32.83
C HIS A 457 15.89 -5.31 -33.34
N ALA A 458 16.51 -4.13 -33.21
CA ALA A 458 15.89 -2.84 -33.47
C ALA A 458 15.26 -2.76 -34.86
N GLU A 459 15.98 -3.19 -35.91
CA GLU A 459 15.47 -3.20 -37.29
C GLU A 459 14.18 -4.04 -37.44
N LYS A 460 14.17 -5.24 -36.85
CA LYS A 460 12.99 -6.13 -36.88
C LYS A 460 11.83 -5.57 -36.06
N ILE A 461 12.11 -4.95 -34.92
CA ILE A 461 11.06 -4.31 -34.11
C ILE A 461 10.46 -3.12 -34.89
N ALA A 462 11.30 -2.30 -35.52
CA ALA A 462 10.84 -1.19 -36.37
C ALA A 462 9.99 -1.70 -37.56
N GLU A 463 10.41 -2.79 -38.21
CA GLU A 463 9.62 -3.44 -39.25
C GLU A 463 8.23 -3.86 -38.73
N GLN A 464 8.15 -4.48 -37.55
CA GLN A 464 6.89 -4.90 -36.95
C GLN A 464 6.01 -3.72 -36.52
N ILE A 465 6.60 -2.64 -36.01
CA ILE A 465 5.88 -1.37 -35.75
C ILE A 465 5.23 -0.87 -37.05
N ARG A 466 5.95 -0.93 -38.17
CA ARG A 466 5.44 -0.51 -39.49
C ARG A 466 4.31 -1.42 -39.98
N ILE A 467 4.50 -2.74 -39.92
CA ILE A 467 3.51 -3.75 -40.37
C ILE A 467 2.19 -3.60 -39.61
N HIS A 468 2.26 -3.43 -38.29
CA HIS A 468 1.08 -3.32 -37.44
C HIS A 468 0.62 -1.88 -37.22
N ASN A 469 1.27 -0.89 -37.87
CA ASN A 469 1.04 0.53 -37.71
C ASN A 469 0.97 0.97 -36.23
N ILE A 470 1.90 0.49 -35.39
CA ILE A 470 1.91 0.80 -33.96
C ILE A 470 2.24 2.29 -33.76
N ASN A 471 1.39 3.00 -33.03
CA ASN A 471 1.48 4.43 -32.80
C ASN A 471 1.98 4.78 -31.39
N ALA A 472 1.95 3.85 -30.44
CA ALA A 472 2.52 4.01 -29.10
C ALA A 472 2.83 2.65 -28.45
N MET A 473 3.70 2.65 -27.45
CA MET A 473 4.08 1.45 -26.68
C MET A 473 3.96 1.67 -25.17
N LEU A 474 3.34 0.70 -24.48
CA LEU A 474 3.34 0.56 -23.02
C LEU A 474 4.18 -0.66 -22.62
N VAL A 475 5.31 -0.44 -21.95
CA VAL A 475 6.19 -1.51 -21.48
C VAL A 475 6.04 -1.68 -19.97
N ILE A 476 5.66 -2.87 -19.51
CA ILE A 476 5.54 -3.18 -18.08
C ILE A 476 6.73 -4.06 -17.69
N GLY A 477 7.53 -3.65 -16.70
CA GLY A 477 8.73 -4.41 -16.42
C GLY A 477 9.72 -3.84 -15.43
N GLY A 478 10.82 -4.57 -15.25
CA GLY A 478 11.91 -4.21 -14.35
C GLY A 478 12.99 -3.37 -15.01
N PHE A 479 14.22 -3.51 -14.53
CA PHE A 479 15.36 -2.74 -15.03
C PHE A 479 15.64 -2.98 -16.53
N GLU A 480 15.40 -4.19 -17.06
CA GLU A 480 15.50 -4.47 -18.50
C GLU A 480 14.50 -3.67 -19.35
N ALA A 481 13.31 -3.39 -18.84
CA ALA A 481 12.35 -2.52 -19.52
C ALA A 481 12.86 -1.08 -19.59
N TYR A 482 13.46 -0.59 -18.49
CA TYR A 482 14.07 0.73 -18.42
C TYR A 482 15.22 0.88 -19.43
N LEU A 483 16.13 -0.10 -19.45
CA LEU A 483 17.22 -0.14 -20.44
C LEU A 483 16.67 -0.25 -21.87
N GLY A 484 15.64 -1.05 -22.09
CA GLY A 484 15.03 -1.20 -23.40
C GLY A 484 14.43 0.11 -23.93
N LEU A 485 13.76 0.89 -23.08
CA LEU A 485 13.26 2.22 -23.48
C LEU A 485 14.41 3.19 -23.76
N LEU A 486 15.50 3.17 -22.99
CA LEU A 486 16.69 3.98 -23.26
C LEU A 486 17.29 3.65 -24.64
N GLU A 487 17.38 2.35 -24.98
CA GLU A 487 17.90 1.90 -26.27
C GLU A 487 16.98 2.33 -27.43
N LEU A 488 15.67 2.14 -27.31
CA LEU A 488 14.69 2.55 -28.33
C LEU A 488 14.64 4.07 -28.50
N SER A 489 14.72 4.82 -27.40
CA SER A 489 14.77 6.28 -27.41
C SER A 489 15.99 6.80 -28.18
N ARG A 490 17.18 6.24 -27.96
CA ARG A 490 18.38 6.57 -28.75
C ARG A 490 18.29 6.14 -30.21
N ALA A 491 17.62 5.03 -30.47
CA ALA A 491 17.45 4.50 -31.81
C ALA A 491 16.48 5.34 -32.69
N ARG A 492 15.79 6.33 -32.14
CA ARG A 492 14.93 7.27 -32.89
C ARG A 492 15.65 8.01 -34.01
N GLU A 493 16.94 8.28 -33.86
CA GLU A 493 17.77 8.91 -34.91
C GLU A 493 17.92 8.03 -36.16
N GLN A 494 17.85 6.70 -35.96
CA GLN A 494 18.06 5.71 -37.03
C GLN A 494 16.74 5.16 -37.56
N PHE A 495 15.74 5.01 -36.68
CA PHE A 495 14.45 4.39 -37.01
C PHE A 495 13.31 5.34 -36.64
N SER A 496 12.72 5.93 -37.67
CA SER A 496 11.58 6.85 -37.54
C SER A 496 10.32 6.19 -36.95
N GLU A 497 10.26 4.86 -36.93
CA GLU A 497 9.24 4.04 -36.31
C GLU A 497 9.28 4.09 -34.78
N PHE A 498 10.42 4.42 -34.17
CA PHE A 498 10.53 4.61 -32.72
C PHE A 498 10.15 6.03 -32.28
N CYS A 499 9.84 6.94 -33.21
CA CYS A 499 9.33 8.28 -32.94
C CYS A 499 7.84 8.27 -32.54
N VAL A 500 7.49 7.34 -31.65
CA VAL A 500 6.17 7.13 -31.06
C VAL A 500 6.25 7.34 -29.54
N PRO A 501 5.15 7.71 -28.86
CA PRO A 501 5.11 7.75 -27.41
C PRO A 501 5.41 6.37 -26.82
N MET A 502 6.35 6.34 -25.88
CA MET A 502 6.74 5.14 -25.15
C MET A 502 6.64 5.43 -23.66
N VAL A 503 5.91 4.61 -22.91
CA VAL A 503 5.89 4.70 -21.45
C VAL A 503 6.17 3.36 -20.80
N MET A 504 7.00 3.40 -19.77
CA MET A 504 7.27 2.27 -18.90
C MET A 504 6.47 2.36 -17.60
N VAL A 505 5.89 1.23 -17.20
CA VAL A 505 5.31 0.99 -15.88
C VAL A 505 6.23 0.03 -15.09
N PRO A 506 6.84 0.48 -13.98
CA PRO A 506 7.76 -0.35 -13.21
C PRO A 506 7.11 -1.55 -12.51
N ALA A 507 7.62 -2.75 -12.78
CA ALA A 507 7.18 -4.03 -12.22
C ALA A 507 8.38 -4.96 -11.95
N THR A 508 8.75 -5.11 -10.68
CA THR A 508 9.94 -5.84 -10.19
C THR A 508 9.95 -5.80 -8.64
N VAL A 509 11.04 -6.29 -8.03
CA VAL A 509 11.35 -6.25 -6.60
C VAL A 509 11.93 -4.90 -6.11
N ASN A 510 11.51 -3.79 -6.74
CA ASN A 510 11.83 -2.40 -6.39
C ASN A 510 13.27 -1.90 -6.62
N ASN A 511 13.87 -2.23 -7.77
CA ASN A 511 15.23 -1.78 -8.16
C ASN A 511 15.27 -0.81 -9.35
N VAL A 512 14.14 -0.19 -9.71
CA VAL A 512 14.01 0.69 -10.88
C VAL A 512 14.10 2.16 -10.46
N PRO A 513 14.91 3.00 -11.15
CA PRO A 513 15.03 4.43 -10.84
C PRO A 513 13.73 5.20 -11.10
N GLY A 514 13.57 6.35 -10.45
CA GLY A 514 12.45 7.27 -10.69
C GLY A 514 11.13 6.92 -9.99
N THR A 515 11.08 5.82 -9.24
CA THR A 515 9.89 5.41 -8.46
C THR A 515 10.26 4.90 -7.07
N ASP A 516 9.39 5.18 -6.09
CA ASP A 516 9.50 4.68 -4.72
C ASP A 516 8.96 3.24 -4.60
N LEU A 517 7.99 2.88 -5.44
CA LEU A 517 7.31 1.58 -5.42
C LEU A 517 7.20 1.01 -6.84
N THR A 518 7.28 -0.31 -6.95
CA THR A 518 7.09 -1.07 -8.18
C THR A 518 6.03 -2.14 -7.99
N ILE A 519 5.34 -2.50 -9.08
CA ILE A 519 4.38 -3.61 -9.07
C ILE A 519 5.11 -4.93 -8.75
N GLY A 520 4.57 -5.70 -7.82
CA GLY A 520 5.08 -7.00 -7.37
C GLY A 520 5.91 -6.94 -6.10
N ALA A 521 6.31 -5.74 -5.67
CA ALA A 521 7.12 -5.56 -4.47
C ALA A 521 6.33 -5.94 -3.20
N ASP A 522 5.07 -5.54 -3.10
CA ASP A 522 4.23 -5.85 -1.93
C ASP A 522 3.89 -7.35 -1.84
N THR A 523 3.59 -7.99 -2.97
CA THR A 523 3.40 -9.44 -3.03
C THR A 523 4.66 -10.17 -2.56
N SER A 524 5.84 -9.69 -2.98
CA SER A 524 7.12 -10.28 -2.57
C SER A 524 7.37 -10.13 -1.07
N LEU A 525 7.07 -8.96 -0.50
CA LEU A 525 7.17 -8.71 0.93
C LEU A 525 6.23 -9.62 1.73
N ASN A 526 5.00 -9.81 1.27
CA ASN A 526 4.06 -10.73 1.93
C ASN A 526 4.55 -12.19 1.90
N ALA A 527 5.11 -12.64 0.77
CA ALA A 527 5.71 -13.98 0.66
C ALA A 527 6.89 -14.17 1.63
N ILE A 528 7.74 -13.16 1.78
CA ILE A 528 8.84 -13.15 2.75
C ILE A 528 8.29 -13.23 4.17
N VAL A 529 7.35 -12.35 4.52
CA VAL A 529 6.78 -12.27 5.87
C VAL A 529 6.09 -13.57 6.27
N GLU A 530 5.27 -14.14 5.39
CA GLU A 530 4.59 -15.40 5.66
C GLU A 530 5.60 -16.56 5.86
N THR A 531 6.64 -16.61 5.03
CA THR A 531 7.66 -17.64 5.17
C THR A 531 8.47 -17.46 6.45
N CYS A 532 8.83 -16.22 6.79
CA CYS A 532 9.48 -15.87 8.05
C CYS A 532 8.63 -16.26 9.26
N ASP A 533 7.32 -16.03 9.24
CA ASP A 533 6.42 -16.43 10.34
C ASP A 533 6.43 -17.96 10.54
N ARG A 534 6.35 -18.74 9.46
CA ARG A 534 6.43 -20.21 9.51
C ARG A 534 7.78 -20.69 10.05
N ILE A 535 8.88 -20.05 9.63
CA ILE A 535 10.23 -20.34 10.13
C ILE A 535 10.35 -19.99 11.62
N LYS A 536 9.82 -18.83 12.04
CA LYS A 536 9.82 -18.40 13.45
C LYS A 536 9.05 -19.35 14.34
N GLN A 537 7.93 -19.90 13.85
CA GLN A 537 7.17 -20.92 14.56
C GLN A 537 8.02 -22.19 14.77
N SER A 538 8.75 -22.63 13.73
CA SER A 538 9.69 -23.77 13.83
C SER A 538 10.82 -23.50 14.83
N ALA A 539 11.42 -22.31 14.77
CA ALA A 539 12.50 -21.90 15.69
C ALA A 539 12.02 -21.88 17.15
N SER A 540 10.82 -21.35 17.39
CA SER A 540 10.23 -21.25 18.74
C SER A 540 9.95 -22.63 19.34
N GLY A 541 9.57 -23.61 18.52
CA GLY A 541 9.30 -24.97 18.96
C GLY A 541 10.54 -25.73 19.46
N THR A 542 11.72 -25.48 18.89
CA THR A 542 12.95 -26.19 19.27
C THR A 542 13.75 -25.49 20.40
N LYS A 543 13.39 -24.24 20.73
CA LYS A 543 14.11 -23.31 21.63
C LYS A 543 15.56 -23.06 21.21
N ARG A 544 16.07 -21.83 21.42
CA ARG A 544 17.47 -21.43 21.13
C ARG A 544 17.93 -21.80 19.70
N ARG A 545 17.15 -21.43 18.68
CA ARG A 545 17.52 -21.61 17.26
C ARG A 545 17.54 -20.27 16.52
N VAL A 546 18.50 -20.12 15.61
CA VAL A 546 18.66 -18.98 14.70
C VAL A 546 18.47 -19.45 13.27
N PHE A 547 17.80 -18.63 12.47
CA PHE A 547 17.66 -18.83 11.03
C PHE A 547 18.34 -17.69 10.28
N ILE A 548 19.13 -18.05 9.28
CA ILE A 548 19.69 -17.15 8.29
C ILE A 548 18.81 -17.29 7.05
N ILE A 549 18.14 -16.21 6.66
CA ILE A 549 17.19 -16.20 5.55
C ILE A 549 17.76 -15.34 4.44
N GLU A 550 17.98 -15.94 3.27
CA GLU A 550 18.41 -15.23 2.07
C GLU A 550 17.20 -14.76 1.27
N THR A 551 17.15 -13.45 1.00
CA THR A 551 16.12 -12.81 0.17
C THR A 551 16.66 -12.45 -1.21
N MET A 552 15.77 -12.39 -2.20
CA MET A 552 16.05 -11.83 -3.53
C MET A 552 16.21 -10.30 -3.45
N GLY A 553 16.65 -9.70 -4.55
CA GLY A 553 16.79 -8.24 -4.69
C GLY A 553 18.01 -7.84 -5.51
N GLY A 554 18.88 -8.79 -5.86
CA GLY A 554 20.18 -8.49 -6.43
C GLY A 554 20.93 -7.56 -5.48
N TYR A 555 21.42 -6.43 -6.00
CA TYR A 555 22.11 -5.40 -5.22
C TYR A 555 21.15 -4.43 -4.49
N CYS A 556 19.82 -4.58 -4.66
CA CYS A 556 18.84 -3.76 -3.94
C CYS A 556 18.40 -4.48 -2.65
N GLY A 557 18.79 -3.95 -1.49
CA GLY A 557 18.43 -4.46 -0.18
C GLY A 557 16.98 -4.20 0.27
N TYR A 558 16.11 -3.69 -0.62
CA TYR A 558 14.73 -3.32 -0.29
C TYR A 558 13.95 -4.46 0.36
N LEU A 559 13.91 -5.62 -0.30
CA LEU A 559 13.16 -6.79 0.21
C LEU A 559 13.73 -7.29 1.53
N ALA A 560 15.06 -7.38 1.65
CA ALA A 560 15.72 -7.83 2.88
C ALA A 560 15.40 -6.88 4.04
N ASN A 561 15.54 -5.57 3.83
CA ASN A 561 15.35 -4.58 4.88
C ASN A 561 13.89 -4.39 5.28
N VAL A 562 13.02 -4.17 4.29
CA VAL A 562 11.60 -3.90 4.53
C VAL A 562 10.88 -5.18 4.96
N GLY A 563 11.21 -6.32 4.35
CA GLY A 563 10.73 -7.63 4.78
C GLY A 563 11.26 -8.01 6.17
N GLY A 564 12.52 -7.71 6.47
CA GLY A 564 13.11 -7.88 7.80
C GLY A 564 12.44 -7.02 8.86
N LEU A 565 12.13 -5.75 8.56
CA LEU A 565 11.37 -4.87 9.45
C LEU A 565 9.97 -5.44 9.74
N ALA A 566 9.25 -5.87 8.70
CA ALA A 566 7.90 -6.43 8.79
C ALA A 566 7.87 -7.76 9.55
N ALA A 567 8.83 -8.64 9.27
CA ALA A 567 8.98 -9.91 9.96
C ALA A 567 9.48 -9.71 11.39
N GLY A 568 10.19 -8.61 11.69
CA GLY A 568 10.90 -8.41 12.95
C GLY A 568 12.16 -9.29 13.04
N ALA A 569 13.01 -9.21 12.01
CA ALA A 569 14.33 -9.82 11.98
C ALA A 569 15.25 -9.21 13.03
N ASP A 570 16.16 -10.03 13.58
CA ASP A 570 17.16 -9.57 14.55
C ASP A 570 18.29 -8.79 13.88
N ALA A 571 18.65 -9.07 12.63
CA ALA A 571 19.50 -8.20 11.82
C ALA A 571 19.21 -8.45 10.35
N VAL A 572 19.69 -7.54 9.50
CA VAL A 572 19.58 -7.64 8.04
C VAL A 572 20.85 -7.10 7.41
N TYR A 573 21.46 -7.89 6.54
CA TYR A 573 22.65 -7.52 5.77
C TYR A 573 22.26 -7.21 4.34
N ILE A 574 22.69 -6.05 3.85
CA ILE A 574 22.34 -5.52 2.54
C ILE A 574 23.60 -5.00 1.84
N TYR A 575 23.54 -4.88 0.52
CA TYR A 575 24.67 -4.39 -0.28
C TYR A 575 24.99 -2.91 0.03
N GLU A 576 23.95 -2.11 0.26
CA GLU A 576 24.05 -0.67 0.50
C GLU A 576 24.75 -0.31 1.82
N GLU A 577 24.90 -1.27 2.73
CA GLU A 577 25.52 -1.10 4.03
C GLU A 577 26.64 -2.13 4.19
N PRO A 578 27.90 -1.76 3.87
CA PRO A 578 29.03 -2.66 4.03
C PRO A 578 29.16 -3.13 5.47
N PHE A 579 29.41 -4.42 5.65
CA PHE A 579 29.58 -5.05 6.95
C PHE A 579 30.87 -5.87 7.00
N ASP A 580 31.46 -5.99 8.19
CA ASP A 580 32.67 -6.76 8.45
C ASP A 580 32.41 -7.95 9.38
N ILE A 581 33.46 -8.70 9.71
CA ILE A 581 33.34 -9.87 10.58
C ILE A 581 32.93 -9.53 12.02
N ARG A 582 33.13 -8.28 12.48
CA ARG A 582 32.71 -7.85 13.81
C ARG A 582 31.20 -7.63 13.83
N GLU A 583 30.65 -7.07 12.76
CA GLU A 583 29.20 -6.89 12.60
C GLU A 583 28.45 -8.22 12.42
N LEU A 584 29.13 -9.26 11.90
CA LEU A 584 28.58 -10.61 11.83
C LEU A 584 28.36 -11.26 13.21
N GLN A 585 28.96 -10.75 14.30
CA GLN A 585 28.70 -11.28 15.65
C GLN A 585 27.23 -11.11 16.09
N VAL A 586 26.43 -10.29 15.40
CA VAL A 586 25.02 -10.06 15.71
C VAL A 586 24.09 -10.68 14.67
N ARG A 587 23.11 -11.47 15.11
CA ARG A 587 22.34 -12.44 14.31
C ARG A 587 21.51 -11.85 13.16
N GLY A 588 21.88 -12.05 11.88
CA GLY A 588 21.21 -11.38 10.74
C GLY A 588 20.70 -12.21 9.55
N HIS A 589 19.96 -11.54 8.65
CA HIS A 589 19.34 -12.05 7.41
C HIS A 589 20.01 -11.41 6.17
N PRO A 590 20.74 -12.18 5.35
CA PRO A 590 21.46 -11.64 4.18
C PRO A 590 20.56 -11.42 2.95
N ASN A 591 20.87 -10.39 2.16
CA ASN A 591 20.41 -10.24 0.77
C ASN A 591 21.32 -11.05 -0.19
N GLU A 592 20.75 -11.53 -1.30
CA GLU A 592 21.40 -12.38 -2.34
C GLU A 592 22.79 -11.86 -2.75
N ASN A 593 22.95 -10.55 -2.97
CA ASN A 593 24.25 -9.93 -3.30
C ASN A 593 24.74 -8.96 -2.22
N SER A 594 24.48 -9.25 -0.94
CA SER A 594 24.91 -8.39 0.17
C SER A 594 26.44 -8.28 0.28
N ASN A 595 27.17 -9.37 0.04
CA ASN A 595 28.64 -9.39 0.01
C ASN A 595 29.15 -10.60 -0.79
N GLU A 596 30.22 -10.44 -1.57
CA GLU A 596 30.80 -11.54 -2.36
C GLU A 596 31.45 -12.64 -1.50
N ASN A 597 32.03 -12.26 -0.36
CA ASN A 597 32.79 -13.17 0.52
C ASN A 597 31.92 -13.72 1.66
N PHE A 598 31.03 -12.91 2.22
CA PHE A 598 30.16 -13.31 3.33
C PHE A 598 28.84 -13.91 2.83
N THR A 599 28.95 -15.05 2.15
CA THR A 599 27.80 -15.78 1.64
C THR A 599 26.93 -16.33 2.77
N THR A 600 25.66 -16.65 2.47
CA THR A 600 24.75 -17.33 3.40
C THR A 600 25.37 -18.59 4.02
N ASP A 601 26.19 -19.30 3.24
CA ASP A 601 26.88 -20.51 3.69
C ASP A 601 28.01 -20.21 4.67
N PHE A 602 28.79 -19.16 4.41
CA PHE A 602 29.82 -18.70 5.31
C PHE A 602 29.23 -18.24 6.65
N ILE A 603 28.19 -17.39 6.61
CA ILE A 603 27.53 -16.88 7.83
C ILE A 603 26.93 -18.04 8.64
N TYR A 604 26.33 -19.03 7.95
CA TYR A 604 25.81 -20.24 8.58
C TYR A 604 26.90 -21.05 9.30
N GLN A 605 28.03 -21.27 8.65
CA GLN A 605 29.15 -21.99 9.25
C GLN A 605 29.71 -21.23 10.47
N LEU A 606 29.90 -19.92 10.31
CA LEU A 606 30.36 -19.05 11.40
C LEU A 606 29.43 -19.12 12.62
N TYR A 607 28.11 -19.04 12.41
CA TYR A 607 27.14 -19.05 13.52
C TYR A 607 27.01 -20.41 14.17
N SER A 608 27.15 -21.48 13.39
CA SER A 608 27.13 -22.84 13.90
C SER A 608 28.35 -23.10 14.79
N GLU A 609 29.50 -22.55 14.41
CA GLU A 609 30.76 -22.69 15.14
C GLU A 609 30.80 -21.80 16.40
N GLU A 610 30.43 -20.52 16.30
CA GLU A 610 30.37 -19.60 17.44
C GLU A 610 29.22 -19.94 18.41
N GLY A 611 28.15 -20.57 17.91
CA GLY A 611 26.97 -20.93 18.69
C GLY A 611 27.13 -22.14 19.61
N LYS A 612 28.27 -22.85 19.57
CA LYS A 612 28.53 -24.13 20.27
C LYS A 612 27.92 -24.22 21.68
N GLY A 613 26.81 -24.97 21.79
CA GLY A 613 26.10 -25.25 23.05
C GLY A 613 25.14 -24.16 23.52
N VAL A 614 25.15 -22.97 22.90
CA VAL A 614 24.25 -21.85 23.23
C VAL A 614 23.03 -21.83 22.32
N PHE A 615 23.19 -22.04 21.02
CA PHE A 615 22.09 -22.09 20.05
C PHE A 615 22.44 -22.91 18.80
N ASP A 616 21.40 -23.41 18.13
CA ASP A 616 21.51 -24.07 16.83
C ASP A 616 21.27 -23.07 15.69
N CYS A 617 21.94 -23.26 14.55
CA CYS A 617 21.79 -22.40 13.37
C CYS A 617 21.20 -23.20 12.20
N ARG A 618 20.36 -22.57 11.39
CA ARG A 618 19.85 -23.12 10.13
C ARG A 618 19.85 -22.01 9.07
N LYS A 619 20.00 -22.39 7.80
CA LYS A 619 19.87 -21.48 6.66
C LYS A 619 18.63 -21.82 5.83
N ASN A 620 18.03 -20.82 5.21
CA ASN A 620 16.95 -21.00 4.25
C ASN A 620 17.07 -19.96 3.13
N VAL A 621 17.12 -20.43 1.89
CA VAL A 621 17.12 -19.58 0.70
C VAL A 621 15.70 -19.57 0.15
N LEU A 622 15.02 -18.43 0.25
CA LEU A 622 13.62 -18.34 -0.16
C LEU A 622 13.45 -18.53 -1.68
N GLY A 623 14.45 -18.07 -2.45
CA GLY A 623 14.49 -18.18 -3.90
C GLY A 623 13.23 -17.61 -4.55
N HIS A 624 12.75 -18.29 -5.59
CA HIS A 624 11.65 -17.82 -6.45
C HIS A 624 10.27 -17.79 -5.78
N MET A 625 10.09 -18.39 -4.58
CA MET A 625 8.84 -18.25 -3.82
C MET A 625 8.51 -16.79 -3.52
N GLN A 626 9.53 -15.93 -3.49
CA GLN A 626 9.39 -14.48 -3.30
C GLN A 626 8.68 -13.78 -4.45
N GLN A 627 8.58 -14.37 -5.65
CA GLN A 627 7.75 -13.78 -6.72
C GLN A 627 6.25 -13.86 -6.40
N GLY A 628 5.87 -14.68 -5.42
CA GLY A 628 4.51 -14.94 -5.02
C GLY A 628 3.76 -15.87 -5.98
N GLY A 629 2.53 -16.21 -5.58
CA GLY A 629 1.57 -16.88 -6.43
C GLY A 629 0.58 -15.87 -7.01
N ALA A 630 -0.59 -15.78 -6.39
CA ALA A 630 -1.55 -14.73 -6.72
C ALA A 630 -1.05 -13.36 -6.18
N PRO A 631 -1.20 -12.27 -6.95
CA PRO A 631 -0.80 -10.94 -6.50
C PRO A 631 -1.61 -10.47 -5.29
N SER A 632 -0.96 -9.70 -4.42
CA SER A 632 -1.61 -9.04 -3.28
C SER A 632 -2.69 -8.04 -3.76
N PRO A 633 -3.70 -7.72 -2.94
CA PRO A 633 -4.69 -6.69 -3.26
C PRO A 633 -4.02 -5.34 -3.62
N PHE A 634 -2.94 -5.00 -2.90
CA PHE A 634 -2.15 -3.81 -3.19
C PHE A 634 -1.59 -3.84 -4.61
N ASP A 635 -0.87 -4.89 -5.01
CA ASP A 635 -0.26 -4.97 -6.34
C ASP A 635 -1.30 -5.07 -7.47
N ARG A 636 -2.45 -5.72 -7.22
CA ARG A 636 -3.58 -5.74 -8.17
C ARG A 636 -4.12 -4.33 -8.41
N ASN A 637 -4.40 -3.60 -7.33
CA ASN A 637 -4.95 -2.25 -7.41
C ASN A 637 -3.90 -1.25 -7.95
N PHE A 638 -2.68 -1.30 -7.46
CA PHE A 638 -1.58 -0.44 -7.90
C PHE A 638 -1.28 -0.64 -9.38
N GLY A 639 -1.13 -1.90 -9.84
CA GLY A 639 -0.94 -2.19 -11.26
C GLY A 639 -2.10 -1.69 -12.12
N THR A 640 -3.34 -1.85 -11.65
CA THR A 640 -4.54 -1.34 -12.32
C THR A 640 -4.49 0.19 -12.47
N LYS A 641 -4.22 0.93 -11.40
CA LYS A 641 -4.20 2.40 -11.39
C LYS A 641 -3.08 2.98 -12.23
N VAL A 642 -1.87 2.44 -12.07
CA VAL A 642 -0.68 2.96 -12.74
C VAL A 642 -0.79 2.74 -14.25
N ALA A 643 -1.26 1.58 -14.69
CA ALA A 643 -1.48 1.31 -16.10
C ALA A 643 -2.62 2.15 -16.71
N ALA A 644 -3.71 2.39 -15.97
CA ALA A 644 -4.78 3.28 -16.42
C ALA A 644 -4.25 4.70 -16.66
N LYS A 645 -3.47 5.24 -15.71
CA LYS A 645 -2.84 6.56 -15.83
C LYS A 645 -1.82 6.60 -16.98
N ALA A 646 -1.03 5.55 -17.17
CA ALA A 646 -0.10 5.46 -18.30
C ALA A 646 -0.83 5.51 -19.65
N MET A 647 -1.98 4.84 -19.77
CA MET A 647 -2.77 4.83 -20.99
C MET A 647 -3.46 6.17 -21.27
N GLN A 648 -3.92 6.86 -20.22
CA GLN A 648 -4.42 8.24 -20.37
C GLN A 648 -3.34 9.18 -20.87
N TRP A 649 -2.11 9.07 -20.33
CA TRP A 649 -0.97 9.84 -20.82
C TRP A 649 -0.64 9.50 -22.28
N ILE A 650 -0.58 8.23 -22.66
CA ILE A 650 -0.42 7.81 -24.07
C ILE A 650 -1.47 8.49 -24.95
N THR A 651 -2.73 8.49 -24.51
CA THR A 651 -3.84 9.08 -25.26
C THR A 651 -3.65 10.58 -25.48
N THR A 652 -3.26 11.31 -24.43
CA THR A 652 -2.98 12.75 -24.52
C THR A 652 -1.79 13.04 -25.43
N THR A 653 -0.66 12.35 -25.21
CA THR A 653 0.55 12.55 -26.00
C THR A 653 0.34 12.18 -27.47
N LEU A 654 -0.43 11.13 -27.77
CA LEU A 654 -0.80 10.79 -29.15
C LEU A 654 -1.57 11.94 -29.82
N LYS A 655 -2.56 12.53 -29.14
CA LYS A 655 -3.32 13.66 -29.68
C LYS A 655 -2.45 14.89 -29.94
N GLU A 656 -1.47 15.15 -29.08
CA GLU A 656 -0.55 16.29 -29.21
C GLU A 656 0.51 16.09 -30.31
N THR A 657 0.94 14.84 -30.52
CA THR A 657 2.05 14.50 -31.43
C THR A 657 1.58 13.97 -32.79
N TYR A 658 0.28 13.73 -32.98
CA TYR A 658 -0.27 13.29 -34.26
C TYR A 658 -0.48 14.47 -35.23
N LYS A 659 0.20 14.41 -36.38
CA LYS A 659 0.12 15.42 -37.45
C LYS A 659 0.15 14.73 -38.81
N GLU A 660 -0.66 15.21 -39.76
CA GLU A 660 -0.62 14.76 -41.16
C GLU A 660 -0.67 13.23 -41.37
N GLY A 661 -1.42 12.51 -40.51
CA GLY A 661 -1.57 11.05 -40.63
C GLY A 661 -0.46 10.23 -39.97
N ARG A 662 0.49 10.87 -39.27
CA ARG A 662 1.61 10.21 -38.58
C ARG A 662 1.86 10.79 -37.19
N VAL A 663 2.40 9.97 -36.29
CA VAL A 663 2.86 10.39 -34.96
C VAL A 663 4.30 10.88 -35.02
N PHE A 664 4.58 12.05 -34.46
CA PHE A 664 5.90 12.66 -34.38
C PHE A 664 6.30 12.92 -32.93
N ALA A 665 6.68 11.84 -32.23
CA ALA A 665 7.10 11.87 -30.83
C ALA A 665 8.61 11.59 -30.74
N ASN A 666 9.42 12.61 -31.01
CA ASN A 666 10.89 12.53 -31.10
C ASN A 666 11.63 13.16 -29.91
N THR A 667 10.92 13.86 -29.04
CA THR A 667 11.46 14.51 -27.83
C THR A 667 11.59 13.53 -26.66
N ASP A 668 12.49 13.81 -25.71
CA ASP A 668 12.74 12.94 -24.56
C ASP A 668 11.51 12.77 -23.64
N ASP A 669 10.67 13.80 -23.54
CA ASP A 669 9.40 13.79 -22.79
C ASP A 669 8.36 12.81 -23.35
N SER A 670 8.54 12.30 -24.56
CA SER A 670 7.69 11.26 -25.15
C SER A 670 8.17 9.83 -24.90
N ALA A 671 9.30 9.64 -24.22
CA ALA A 671 9.81 8.34 -23.76
C ALA A 671 9.99 8.36 -22.24
N CYS A 672 8.93 8.02 -21.50
CA CYS A 672 8.86 8.25 -20.06
C CYS A 672 8.77 6.96 -19.22
N LEU A 673 9.20 7.06 -17.97
CA LEU A 673 8.87 6.13 -16.90
C LEU A 673 7.79 6.76 -16.01
N LEU A 674 6.71 6.03 -15.74
CA LEU A 674 5.67 6.45 -14.79
C LEU A 674 6.00 5.90 -13.40
N GLY A 675 6.52 6.77 -12.54
CA GLY A 675 6.93 6.43 -11.18
C GLY A 675 6.05 7.08 -10.11
N MET A 676 5.93 6.43 -8.96
CA MET A 676 5.36 7.05 -7.76
C MET A 676 6.49 7.73 -6.98
N ARG A 677 6.41 9.04 -6.76
CA ARG A 677 7.29 9.76 -5.83
C ARG A 677 6.45 10.43 -4.75
N ARG A 678 6.64 10.03 -3.50
CA ARG A 678 5.81 10.46 -2.36
C ARG A 678 4.32 10.26 -2.67
N ARG A 679 3.56 11.34 -2.87
CA ARG A 679 2.11 11.34 -3.18
C ARG A 679 1.77 11.42 -4.67
N ALA A 680 2.76 11.63 -5.55
CA ALA A 680 2.51 11.96 -6.95
C ALA A 680 2.96 10.83 -7.88
N MET A 681 2.10 10.50 -8.83
CA MET A 681 2.46 9.69 -9.99
C MET A 681 3.02 10.63 -11.07
N VAL A 682 4.32 10.54 -11.35
CA VAL A 682 5.09 11.46 -12.20
C VAL A 682 5.64 10.71 -13.41
N PHE A 683 5.51 11.32 -14.59
CA PHE A 683 6.18 10.87 -15.80
C PHE A 683 7.54 11.55 -15.87
N ARG A 684 8.61 10.77 -16.02
CA ARG A 684 9.96 11.30 -16.18
C ARG A 684 10.62 10.69 -17.41
N PRO A 685 11.28 11.50 -18.26
CA PRO A 685 12.05 10.97 -19.38
C PRO A 685 13.04 9.91 -18.93
N VAL A 686 13.10 8.78 -19.64
CA VAL A 686 14.05 7.71 -19.30
C VAL A 686 15.50 8.17 -19.41
N ALA A 687 15.77 9.12 -20.33
CA ALA A 687 17.07 9.73 -20.55
C ALA A 687 17.55 10.50 -19.31
N GLU A 688 16.68 11.26 -18.65
CA GLU A 688 17.02 12.01 -17.43
C GLU A 688 17.35 11.07 -16.25
N LEU A 689 16.66 9.95 -16.14
CA LEU A 689 16.87 8.98 -15.06
C LEU A 689 18.26 8.32 -15.11
N ARG A 690 19.00 8.46 -16.21
CA ARG A 690 20.37 7.94 -16.35
C ARG A 690 21.29 8.49 -15.27
N GLU A 691 21.15 9.76 -14.92
CA GLU A 691 21.99 10.42 -13.92
C GLU A 691 21.72 9.90 -12.50
N GLU A 692 20.54 9.33 -12.26
CA GLU A 692 20.12 8.74 -10.98
C GLU A 692 20.34 7.22 -10.92
N THR A 693 20.94 6.63 -11.96
CA THR A 693 21.05 5.17 -12.10
C THR A 693 22.48 4.67 -11.91
N ASP A 694 22.64 3.63 -11.10
CA ASP A 694 23.82 2.78 -11.11
C ASP A 694 23.59 1.61 -12.08
N PHE A 695 24.22 1.69 -13.25
CA PHE A 695 24.08 0.68 -14.31
C PHE A 695 24.85 -0.61 -14.01
N VAL A 696 25.91 -0.55 -13.19
CA VAL A 696 26.73 -1.72 -12.85
C VAL A 696 25.94 -2.63 -11.92
N HIS A 697 25.38 -2.04 -10.86
CA HIS A 697 24.62 -2.78 -9.85
C HIS A 697 23.11 -2.84 -10.14
N ARG A 698 22.65 -2.10 -11.15
CA ARG A 698 21.25 -2.06 -11.62
C ARG A 698 20.27 -1.63 -10.54
N ILE A 699 20.61 -0.53 -9.86
CA ILE A 699 19.85 0.08 -8.78
C ILE A 699 19.81 1.62 -8.93
N PRO A 700 18.85 2.30 -8.29
CA PRO A 700 18.90 3.76 -8.16
C PRO A 700 20.04 4.18 -7.24
N LYS A 701 20.68 5.32 -7.50
CA LYS A 701 21.72 5.90 -6.64
C LYS A 701 21.18 6.36 -5.28
N GLU A 702 19.92 6.78 -5.25
CA GLU A 702 19.21 7.17 -4.03
C GLU A 702 18.02 6.26 -3.79
N GLN A 703 17.93 5.70 -2.58
CA GLN A 703 16.89 4.75 -2.21
C GLN A 703 16.17 5.23 -0.95
N TRP A 704 14.89 5.60 -1.10
CA TRP A 704 14.10 6.22 -0.01
C TRP A 704 13.99 5.33 1.23
N TRP A 705 14.05 4.01 1.08
CA TRP A 705 13.82 3.04 2.14
C TRP A 705 15.04 2.86 3.05
N LEU A 706 16.22 3.35 2.67
CA LEU A 706 17.41 3.32 3.54
C LEU A 706 17.18 4.11 4.84
N LYS A 707 16.30 5.12 4.82
CA LYS A 707 15.88 5.84 6.04
C LYS A 707 15.13 4.96 7.04
N LEU A 708 14.64 3.79 6.62
CA LEU A 708 14.01 2.81 7.51
C LEU A 708 15.04 1.91 8.21
N ARG A 709 16.32 1.94 7.81
CA ARG A 709 17.39 1.12 8.42
C ARG A 709 17.52 1.38 9.92
N PRO A 710 17.56 2.63 10.41
CA PRO A 710 17.64 2.89 11.84
C PRO A 710 16.42 2.39 12.61
N LEU A 711 15.20 2.51 12.05
CA LEU A 711 13.98 1.97 12.67
C LEU A 711 14.10 0.46 12.89
N MET A 712 14.52 -0.29 11.87
CA MET A 712 14.67 -1.74 11.96
C MET A 712 15.65 -2.12 13.08
N LYS A 713 16.82 -1.48 13.10
CA LYS A 713 17.86 -1.67 14.13
C LYS A 713 17.35 -1.36 15.54
N ILE A 714 16.66 -0.24 15.75
CA ILE A 714 16.08 0.12 17.06
C ILE A 714 15.07 -0.93 17.54
N LEU A 715 14.16 -1.34 16.66
CA LEU A 715 13.13 -2.33 17.00
C LEU A 715 13.71 -3.73 17.26
N ALA A 716 14.91 -4.01 16.71
CA ALA A 716 15.73 -5.19 16.99
C ALA A 716 16.70 -5.02 18.19
N LYS A 717 16.60 -3.90 18.93
CA LYS A 717 17.40 -3.56 20.14
C LYS A 717 18.87 -3.18 19.92
N TYR A 718 19.24 -2.72 18.73
CA TYR A 718 20.58 -2.18 18.48
C TYR A 718 20.65 -0.75 18.98
N ARG A 719 21.82 -0.37 19.52
CA ARG A 719 22.14 1.05 19.76
C ARG A 719 22.62 1.64 18.44
N THR A 720 21.79 2.49 17.83
CA THR A 720 22.13 3.18 16.58
C THR A 720 21.65 4.62 16.63
N SER A 721 22.39 5.56 16.08
CA SER A 721 21.86 6.92 15.91
C SER A 721 20.64 6.88 14.98
N PHE A 722 19.56 7.54 15.39
CA PHE A 722 18.38 7.74 14.58
C PHE A 722 18.25 9.24 14.29
N ASP A 723 18.17 9.58 13.01
CA ASP A 723 18.08 10.97 12.58
C ASP A 723 16.66 11.49 12.77
N VAL A 724 16.50 12.50 13.61
CA VAL A 724 15.22 13.13 13.95
C VAL A 724 15.03 14.43 13.15
N SER A 725 15.95 14.79 12.23
CA SER A 725 15.81 15.99 11.40
C SER A 725 14.54 15.98 10.55
N ASP A 726 14.03 14.79 10.23
CA ASP A 726 12.80 14.53 9.49
C ASP A 726 11.58 14.24 10.41
N SER A 727 11.64 14.55 11.72
CA SER A 727 10.48 14.44 12.60
C SER A 727 9.30 15.17 11.98
N ALA A 728 8.17 14.49 11.81
CA ALA A 728 7.02 15.10 11.19
C ALA A 728 6.56 16.28 12.05
N GLN A 729 6.56 17.48 11.46
CA GLN A 729 5.94 18.62 12.12
C GLN A 729 4.42 18.40 12.15
N LEU A 730 3.76 19.06 13.09
CA LEU A 730 2.31 19.07 13.13
C LEU A 730 1.82 19.81 11.87
N GLU A 731 1.17 19.08 10.96
CA GLU A 731 0.62 19.63 9.72
C GLU A 731 -0.90 19.75 9.83
N HIS A 732 -1.47 20.85 9.33
CA HIS A 732 -2.92 20.99 9.25
C HIS A 732 -3.50 20.12 8.15
N VAL A 733 -4.73 19.67 8.33
CA VAL A 733 -5.40 18.89 7.28
C VAL A 733 -5.67 19.82 6.09
N THR A 734 -5.18 19.44 4.90
CA THR A 734 -5.39 20.26 3.71
C THR A 734 -6.85 20.20 3.27
N HIS A 735 -7.62 21.25 3.56
CA HIS A 735 -8.92 21.46 2.94
C HIS A 735 -8.71 21.77 1.44
N VAL A 736 -9.23 20.91 0.57
CA VAL A 736 -9.38 21.28 -0.84
C VAL A 736 -10.54 22.26 -0.92
N ARG A 737 -10.26 23.56 -0.74
CA ARG A 737 -11.22 24.59 -1.15
C ARG A 737 -11.40 24.50 -2.67
N PRO A 738 -12.62 24.70 -3.20
CA PRO A 738 -12.81 24.79 -4.64
C PRO A 738 -11.90 25.92 -5.15
N LYS A 739 -10.93 25.59 -6.00
CA LYS A 739 -10.51 26.59 -6.97
C LYS A 739 -11.71 26.77 -7.88
N GLU A 740 -12.35 27.94 -7.78
CA GLU A 740 -13.16 28.44 -8.89
C GLU A 740 -12.31 28.28 -10.14
N ALA A 741 -12.85 27.53 -11.11
CA ALA A 741 -12.23 27.38 -12.41
C ALA A 741 -12.17 28.76 -13.07
N ALA A 742 -11.04 29.42 -12.97
CA ALA A 742 -10.72 30.57 -13.79
C ALA A 742 -10.13 30.04 -15.11
N ILE A 743 -11.03 29.93 -16.10
CA ILE A 743 -10.87 29.92 -17.56
C ILE A 743 -10.11 28.74 -18.18
#